data_AF-A0A0F2PU41-F1
#
_entry.id   AF-A0A0F2PU41-F1
#
_cell.length_a   1.000
_cell.length_b   1.000
_cell.length_c   1.000
_cell.angle_alpha   90.00
_cell.angle_beta   90.00
_cell.angle_gamma   90.00
#
_symmetry.space_group_name_H-M   'P 1'
#
loop_
_entity.id
_entity.type
_entity.pdbx_description
1 polymer ?
#
loop_
_entity_poly.entity_id
_entity_poly.type
_entity_poly.pdbx_seq_one_letter_code
_entity_poly.pdbx_strand_id
1 'polypeptide(L)'
;MIIQRLTELIDAREESLSNFEAALTESNSIAAGIEEKARAEAEKTLATARAAVCSQQEQIGVIEREIVSLENEYILYNRLTGNDPVAVTINSGVTPADAPGPGQTAAITGTGPDEAGKSLYTIKLVSFLNARHFVSFGQKAGPVHAHSWQIQIEIKVPSLNPELVAFTSIFNSVKQVLQTYENTVLNQIPPFNKIQPTTENMALYFFNRLEDVLAGGGFGLGKLTVWETPTRGIEVTSRYIKFDEMDEKEFKEADSTDPEREIAATEEEPAHVAIEENSGWQTEAASGQIPKSQNTGSVARRKYRPVYYLAGICIIALVAFGAYYNILFSPADRHYPWGVDTWGHLYKAEFLYQEVLKGNYYPQFTEYWYNGGQPFRYWAPLPYYLLAALRAATGDIFVAGNLYLFICALIGGLFWLLFAGKMGLWQSVMAGVIWVVWIDNVRVAFSEGNLPRVLATALLPLVFIVFLNVLENKKGRTGILALVGLIHLIVLCHAMIAAIYCLCLMMFSLFLGVFRGCRMRDCLRGLIILTAGVATAAWWLLPSLKGGITGLDAEAMKNAIQFIPSQISLDPTYRFSNRETFYWGTSLLLSLFVTFITWRGKPSWARSLALCGVILMLITFPLFRLLYIIMPLSHLLWPLRFSTFAAMAMVASCLTFDSPEMRLRLIKFALPVRVLTFGLFLVLLVDCLFSVPLLINTRASSLDLLQIAERIKSASGWRVATIDLSMLGSTPSFLFSESAGREQVFGWAWQGAVTSGNIMLLNTGLEQQYYPFLFRSCVNLGATDLIVKDDVVRDPRAFSNAARQAGYRQRAVFTGISLWHGYDRPYLVAKKNICLVVGKYAGNIALQFPGVEMGVSPYIEDYSPETLAEYPMVIYSGAQWRSKAKAEKIVAEYAASGGRVYIELAGMPLNVLAKQPEFLGVYGEAVNLEGRLKISGRMGNIQLQSFSSSISTWKSYVPMGLDDVEMEFKYYGNSAPVYGYKKVGASKVWFLGGSIPYHALLTGDLAAVGLLGDILGLKPDYNVSGIIQLLSYRTTASGYVMTGHADKNTEVIVPVAFMDGIKVFVDGKPWDVQNFENLLQINLPAGTHEITISLYKTPVYYWGAAMSVGSLGFVLVMVMVIHLYRRKTNEAAG
;
A
#
# COMPACT_ATOMS: atom_id res chain seq x y z
N MET A 1 -30.31 60.28 16.69
CA MET A 1 -29.74 59.12 17.41
C MET A 1 -30.37 57.78 17.02
N ILE A 2 -31.23 57.09 17.80
CA ILE A 2 -31.53 55.66 17.51
C ILE A 2 -32.08 55.41 16.11
N ILE A 3 -33.08 56.18 15.65
CA ILE A 3 -33.65 56.03 14.29
C ILE A 3 -32.58 56.30 13.23
N GLN A 4 -31.85 57.41 13.35
CA GLN A 4 -30.73 57.79 12.48
C GLN A 4 -29.64 56.71 12.39
N ARG A 5 -29.28 56.09 13.52
CA ARG A 5 -28.33 54.96 13.58
C ARG A 5 -28.89 53.69 12.94
N LEU A 6 -30.21 53.53 12.92
CA LEU A 6 -30.89 52.45 12.20
C LEU A 6 -30.89 52.72 10.69
N THR A 7 -31.09 53.97 10.26
CA THR A 7 -30.95 54.40 8.86
C THR A 7 -29.53 54.17 8.35
N GLU A 8 -28.50 54.67 9.06
CA GLU A 8 -27.08 54.40 8.76
C GLU A 8 -26.76 52.90 8.57
N LEU A 9 -27.39 52.03 9.37
CA LEU A 9 -27.19 50.57 9.31
C LEU A 9 -28.07 49.85 8.27
N ILE A 10 -29.13 50.49 7.77
CA ILE A 10 -29.92 50.00 6.64
C ILE A 10 -29.21 50.39 5.35
N ASP A 11 -28.82 51.66 5.21
CA ASP A 11 -28.15 52.19 4.02
C ASP A 11 -26.84 51.43 3.75
N ALA A 12 -25.96 51.29 4.76
CA ALA A 12 -24.72 50.52 4.65
C ALA A 12 -24.95 49.02 4.39
N ARG A 13 -26.11 48.47 4.77
CA ARG A 13 -26.49 47.08 4.47
C ARG A 13 -26.96 46.94 3.01
N GLU A 14 -27.69 47.90 2.47
CA GLU A 14 -28.16 47.89 1.08
C GLU A 14 -27.00 48.17 0.12
N GLU A 15 -26.09 49.09 0.46
CA GLU A 15 -24.82 49.27 -0.24
C GLU A 15 -23.97 47.98 -0.26
N SER A 16 -23.82 47.32 0.89
CA SER A 16 -23.09 46.04 0.97
C SER A 16 -23.79 44.88 0.22
N LEU A 17 -25.11 44.94 0.01
CA LEU A 17 -25.86 43.98 -0.81
C LEU A 17 -25.66 44.25 -2.29
N SER A 18 -25.80 45.51 -2.71
CA SER A 18 -25.55 45.96 -4.09
C SER A 18 -24.14 45.58 -4.55
N ASN A 19 -23.12 45.87 -3.72
CA ASN A 19 -21.72 45.51 -4.01
C ASN A 19 -21.49 43.99 -4.10
N PHE A 20 -22.23 43.18 -3.33
CA PHE A 20 -22.15 41.72 -3.41
C PHE A 20 -22.85 41.16 -4.67
N GLU A 21 -24.00 41.70 -5.06
CA GLU A 21 -24.72 41.29 -6.27
C GLU A 21 -23.95 41.71 -7.55
N ALA A 22 -23.29 42.87 -7.53
CA ALA A 22 -22.37 43.29 -8.58
C ALA A 22 -21.19 42.32 -8.72
N ALA A 23 -20.47 42.03 -7.64
CA ALA A 23 -19.33 41.11 -7.64
C ALA A 23 -19.72 39.66 -8.02
N LEU A 24 -20.91 39.20 -7.63
CA LEU A 24 -21.45 37.90 -8.04
C LEU A 24 -21.77 37.86 -9.55
N THR A 25 -22.30 38.96 -10.09
CA THR A 25 -22.60 39.09 -11.53
C THR A 25 -21.31 39.12 -12.36
N GLU A 26 -20.30 39.88 -11.92
CA GLU A 26 -18.97 39.90 -12.53
C GLU A 26 -18.29 38.52 -12.47
N SER A 27 -18.32 37.85 -11.31
CA SER A 27 -17.75 36.51 -11.15
C SER A 27 -18.41 35.47 -12.06
N ASN A 28 -19.74 35.53 -12.24
CA ASN A 28 -20.46 34.66 -13.18
C ASN A 28 -20.12 34.97 -14.64
N SER A 29 -19.93 36.24 -14.99
CA SER A 29 -19.49 36.67 -16.34
C SER A 29 -18.08 36.14 -16.65
N ILE A 30 -17.15 36.27 -15.69
CA ILE A 30 -15.79 35.73 -15.81
C ILE A 30 -15.81 34.20 -15.94
N ALA A 31 -16.65 33.50 -15.16
CA ALA A 31 -16.79 32.04 -15.26
C ALA A 31 -17.29 31.60 -16.64
N ALA A 32 -18.31 32.25 -17.19
CA ALA A 32 -18.83 31.97 -18.52
C ALA A 32 -17.77 32.21 -19.62
N GLY A 33 -17.03 33.33 -19.54
CA GLY A 33 -15.94 33.63 -20.48
C GLY A 33 -14.73 32.69 -20.37
N ILE A 34 -14.52 32.03 -19.23
CA ILE A 34 -13.53 30.95 -19.07
C ILE A 34 -14.05 29.66 -19.70
N GLU A 35 -15.32 29.30 -19.50
CA GLU A 35 -15.93 28.10 -20.08
C GLU A 35 -15.99 28.17 -21.61
N GLU A 36 -16.35 29.33 -22.18
CA GLU A 36 -16.34 29.58 -23.62
C GLU A 36 -14.94 29.46 -24.22
N LYS A 37 -13.92 30.07 -23.58
CA LYS A 37 -12.52 29.94 -24.01
C LYS A 37 -12.01 28.50 -23.91
N ALA A 38 -12.31 27.79 -22.83
CA ALA A 38 -11.92 26.39 -22.66
C ALA A 38 -12.55 25.50 -23.74
N ARG A 39 -13.81 25.77 -24.12
CA ARG A 39 -14.48 25.08 -25.21
C ARG A 39 -13.87 25.39 -26.58
N ALA A 40 -13.56 26.65 -26.86
CA ALA A 40 -12.91 27.04 -28.11
C ALA A 40 -11.50 26.42 -28.25
N GLU A 41 -10.71 26.40 -27.17
CA GLU A 41 -9.39 25.75 -27.15
C GLU A 41 -9.52 24.22 -27.33
N ALA A 42 -10.54 23.59 -26.74
CA ALA A 42 -10.82 22.17 -26.91
C ALA A 42 -11.24 21.82 -28.35
N GLU A 43 -12.14 22.60 -28.97
CA GLU A 43 -12.57 22.40 -30.36
C GLU A 43 -11.41 22.62 -31.35
N LYS A 44 -10.55 23.62 -31.11
CA LYS A 44 -9.29 23.86 -31.83
C LYS A 44 -8.31 22.69 -31.67
N THR A 45 -8.11 22.18 -30.45
CA THR A 45 -7.26 21.01 -30.19
C THR A 45 -7.79 19.77 -30.91
N LEU A 46 -9.11 19.57 -30.91
CA LEU A 46 -9.77 18.47 -31.62
C LEU A 46 -9.61 18.59 -33.15
N ALA A 47 -9.64 19.81 -33.70
CA ALA A 47 -9.37 20.07 -35.11
C ALA A 47 -7.92 19.76 -35.49
N THR A 48 -6.94 20.19 -34.68
CA THR A 48 -5.51 19.86 -34.89
C THR A 48 -5.28 18.35 -34.81
N ALA A 49 -5.90 17.66 -33.84
CA ALA A 49 -5.81 16.20 -33.72
C ALA A 49 -6.41 15.48 -34.95
N ARG A 50 -7.57 15.94 -35.46
CA ARG A 50 -8.18 15.39 -36.68
C ARG A 50 -7.31 15.61 -37.92
N ALA A 51 -6.68 16.78 -38.06
CA ALA A 51 -5.76 17.05 -39.15
C ALA A 51 -4.51 16.15 -39.10
N ALA A 52 -3.94 15.93 -37.90
CA ALA A 52 -2.81 15.02 -37.70
C ALA A 52 -3.17 13.56 -38.03
N VAL A 53 -4.34 13.08 -37.62
CA VAL A 53 -4.84 11.74 -37.97
C VAL A 53 -5.01 11.59 -39.49
N CYS A 54 -5.60 12.60 -40.16
CA CYS A 54 -5.79 12.56 -41.61
C CYS A 54 -4.44 12.52 -42.36
N SER A 55 -3.45 13.29 -41.91
CA SER A 55 -2.09 13.28 -42.48
C SER A 55 -1.38 11.93 -42.27
N GLN A 56 -1.55 11.30 -41.10
CA GLN A 56 -1.01 9.94 -40.88
C GLN A 56 -1.73 8.88 -41.72
N GLN A 57 -3.04 8.99 -41.95
CA GLN A 57 -3.77 8.10 -42.86
C GLN A 57 -3.28 8.23 -44.31
N GLU A 58 -2.94 9.45 -44.75
CA GLU A 58 -2.35 9.67 -46.07
C GLU A 58 -0.93 9.08 -46.17
N GLN A 59 -0.10 9.21 -45.13
CA GLN A 59 1.21 8.55 -45.04
C GLN A 59 1.10 7.02 -45.03
N ILE A 60 0.15 6.45 -44.29
CA ILE A 60 -0.14 5.00 -44.32
C ILE A 60 -0.52 4.57 -45.74
N GLY A 61 -1.39 5.32 -46.43
CA GLY A 61 -1.73 5.05 -47.82
C GLY A 61 -0.56 5.18 -48.80
N VAL A 62 0.49 5.97 -48.51
CA VAL A 62 1.76 5.94 -49.26
C VAL A 62 2.52 4.65 -48.98
N ILE A 63 2.70 4.28 -47.71
CA ILE A 63 3.40 3.06 -47.28
C ILE A 63 2.72 1.80 -47.84
N GLU A 64 1.39 1.73 -47.86
CA GLU A 64 0.64 0.60 -48.46
C GLU A 64 0.90 0.47 -49.96
N ARG A 65 1.00 1.59 -50.70
CA ARG A 65 1.39 1.58 -52.12
C ARG A 65 2.85 1.19 -52.34
N GLU A 66 3.73 1.57 -51.44
CA GLU A 66 5.15 1.18 -51.47
C GLU A 66 5.34 -0.30 -51.11
N ILE A 67 4.58 -0.85 -50.15
CA ILE A 67 4.51 -2.29 -49.88
C ILE A 67 4.04 -3.04 -51.12
N VAL A 68 2.94 -2.62 -51.76
CA VAL A 68 2.47 -3.24 -53.01
C VAL A 68 3.51 -3.12 -54.14
N SER A 69 4.27 -2.03 -54.21
CA SER A 69 5.39 -1.90 -55.16
C SER A 69 6.51 -2.91 -54.87
N LEU A 70 6.90 -3.06 -53.61
CA LEU A 70 7.93 -4.00 -53.17
C LEU A 70 7.49 -5.46 -53.27
N GLU A 71 6.20 -5.77 -53.08
CA GLU A 71 5.63 -7.09 -53.36
C GLU A 71 5.69 -7.43 -54.85
N ASN A 72 5.37 -6.46 -55.73
CA ASN A 72 5.51 -6.64 -57.18
C ASN A 72 6.99 -6.78 -57.61
N GLU A 73 7.90 -6.03 -57.00
CA GLU A 73 9.34 -6.16 -57.23
C GLU A 73 9.91 -7.48 -56.69
N TYR A 74 9.39 -7.99 -55.56
CA TYR A 74 9.71 -9.31 -55.03
C TYR A 74 9.18 -10.45 -55.93
N ILE A 75 7.98 -10.31 -56.50
CA ILE A 75 7.45 -11.22 -57.53
C ILE A 75 8.32 -11.17 -58.79
N LEU A 76 8.78 -9.99 -59.21
CA LEU A 76 9.71 -9.83 -60.33
C LEU A 76 11.09 -10.47 -60.02
N TYR A 77 11.59 -10.33 -58.80
CA TYR A 77 12.83 -10.94 -58.34
C TYR A 77 12.76 -12.47 -58.33
N ASN A 78 11.66 -13.07 -57.85
CA ASN A 78 11.46 -14.51 -57.87
C ASN A 78 11.41 -15.06 -59.32
N ARG A 79 10.78 -14.32 -60.24
CA ARG A 79 10.79 -14.63 -61.69
C ARG A 79 12.20 -14.54 -62.29
N LEU A 80 12.96 -13.50 -61.97
CA LEU A 80 14.32 -13.29 -62.48
C LEU A 80 15.34 -14.27 -61.89
N THR A 81 15.11 -14.79 -60.68
CA THR A 81 15.95 -15.79 -60.02
C THR A 81 15.55 -17.25 -60.28
N GLY A 82 14.49 -17.47 -61.08
CA GLY A 82 14.09 -18.80 -61.56
C GLY A 82 13.26 -19.64 -60.57
N ASN A 83 12.78 -19.06 -59.48
CA ASN A 83 11.93 -19.73 -58.49
C ASN A 83 10.44 -19.43 -58.76
N ASP A 84 9.85 -20.04 -59.78
CA ASP A 84 8.43 -19.81 -60.12
C ASP A 84 7.71 -21.08 -60.69
N PRO A 85 6.74 -21.68 -59.98
CA PRO A 85 5.99 -22.85 -60.46
C PRO A 85 4.82 -22.50 -61.41
N VAL A 86 5.17 -22.02 -62.61
CA VAL A 86 4.46 -22.12 -63.91
C VAL A 86 2.94 -21.79 -63.99
N ALA A 87 2.61 -20.60 -64.53
CA ALA A 87 1.56 -20.36 -65.57
C ALA A 87 1.62 -18.87 -66.04
N VAL A 88 1.94 -18.51 -67.31
CA VAL A 88 1.06 -18.50 -68.52
C VAL A 88 -0.07 -17.43 -68.43
N THR A 89 -0.27 -16.40 -69.29
CA THR A 89 0.29 -15.86 -70.57
C THR A 89 -0.42 -14.47 -70.85
N ILE A 90 -0.06 -13.51 -71.74
CA ILE A 90 1.08 -13.13 -72.62
C ILE A 90 0.79 -11.75 -73.31
N ASN A 91 1.81 -10.99 -73.78
CA ASN A 91 1.74 -9.78 -74.68
C ASN A 91 1.03 -8.50 -74.16
N SER A 92 1.19 -7.27 -74.68
CA SER A 92 2.16 -6.50 -75.52
C SER A 92 1.67 -5.02 -75.52
N GLY A 93 2.38 -3.89 -75.69
CA GLY A 93 3.71 -3.52 -76.22
C GLY A 93 3.61 -2.06 -76.78
N VAL A 94 4.72 -1.47 -77.29
CA VAL A 94 4.81 -0.16 -78.02
C VAL A 94 4.91 1.14 -77.16
N THR A 95 5.48 2.18 -77.79
CA THR A 95 6.11 3.45 -77.31
C THR A 95 5.26 4.69 -77.75
N PRO A 96 5.70 5.99 -77.79
CA PRO A 96 6.98 6.66 -77.39
C PRO A 96 6.89 8.06 -76.70
N ALA A 97 8.06 8.58 -76.26
CA ALA A 97 8.53 10.00 -76.20
C ALA A 97 7.70 11.07 -75.42
N ASP A 98 8.20 12.25 -75.03
CA ASP A 98 9.33 13.09 -75.50
C ASP A 98 9.96 13.97 -74.38
N ALA A 99 11.12 14.60 -74.65
CA ALA A 99 11.72 15.65 -73.81
C ALA A 99 12.52 16.68 -74.67
N PRO A 100 12.43 17.99 -74.37
CA PRO A 100 13.62 18.78 -73.98
C PRO A 100 13.26 19.93 -72.99
N GLY A 101 14.11 20.88 -72.56
CA GLY A 101 15.53 21.19 -72.81
C GLY A 101 15.99 22.45 -72.02
N PRO A 102 17.29 22.86 -72.07
CA PRO A 102 17.88 23.78 -71.07
C PRO A 102 18.32 25.19 -71.55
N GLY A 103 18.48 26.10 -70.59
CA GLY A 103 19.18 27.41 -70.64
C GLY A 103 19.45 27.89 -69.20
N GLN A 104 20.60 28.46 -68.80
CA GLN A 104 21.21 29.75 -69.19
C GLN A 104 20.26 30.96 -68.94
N THR A 105 20.66 32.06 -68.29
CA THR A 105 22.02 32.59 -68.01
C THR A 105 22.08 33.36 -66.67
N ALA A 106 23.27 33.75 -66.19
CA ALA A 106 23.46 34.47 -64.93
C ALA A 106 23.33 36.01 -65.06
N ALA A 107 22.86 36.67 -64.01
CA ALA A 107 23.12 38.08 -63.71
C ALA A 107 23.03 38.32 -62.19
N ILE A 108 24.07 38.92 -61.59
CA ILE A 108 24.10 39.33 -60.17
C ILE A 108 24.28 40.84 -60.11
N THR A 109 23.33 41.57 -59.52
CA THR A 109 23.47 42.95 -59.01
C THR A 109 22.48 43.19 -57.88
N GLY A 110 22.87 44.01 -56.89
CA GLY A 110 21.98 44.50 -55.82
C GLY A 110 22.19 43.86 -54.44
N THR A 111 23.16 44.37 -53.69
CA THR A 111 23.38 44.02 -52.27
C THR A 111 22.36 44.71 -51.35
N GLY A 112 21.75 43.94 -50.43
CA GLY A 112 20.96 44.45 -49.30
C GLY A 112 21.51 43.91 -47.96
N PRO A 113 21.47 44.68 -46.85
CA PRO A 113 22.22 44.36 -45.63
C PRO A 113 21.47 43.47 -44.62
N ASP A 114 21.07 42.25 -45.01
CA ASP A 114 20.24 41.35 -44.16
C ASP A 114 20.77 39.90 -43.96
N GLU A 115 21.96 39.56 -44.48
CA GLU A 115 22.48 38.17 -44.41
C GLU A 115 23.14 37.79 -43.07
N ALA A 116 23.28 38.73 -42.12
CA ALA A 116 23.95 38.49 -40.82
C ALA A 116 23.15 37.65 -39.81
N GLY A 117 21.85 37.39 -40.06
CA GLY A 117 20.92 36.85 -39.06
C GLY A 117 20.69 35.33 -39.04
N LYS A 118 21.24 34.55 -39.98
CA LYS A 118 20.93 33.12 -40.12
C LYS A 118 21.85 32.23 -39.28
N SER A 119 21.28 31.45 -38.37
CA SER A 119 21.99 30.41 -37.61
C SER A 119 22.00 29.07 -38.35
N LEU A 120 23.15 28.43 -38.48
CA LEU A 120 23.29 27.13 -39.16
C LEU A 120 22.69 25.98 -38.34
N TYR A 121 22.91 26.00 -37.02
CA TYR A 121 22.29 25.09 -36.05
C TYR A 121 22.23 25.75 -34.66
N THR A 122 21.52 25.12 -33.73
CA THR A 122 21.43 25.54 -32.32
C THR A 122 22.01 24.46 -31.42
N ILE A 123 23.00 24.82 -30.62
CA ILE A 123 23.56 23.96 -29.57
C ILE A 123 22.67 24.09 -28.32
N LYS A 124 22.28 22.96 -27.73
CA LYS A 124 21.59 22.93 -26.42
C LYS A 124 22.53 22.39 -25.36
N LEU A 125 22.72 23.15 -24.29
CA LEU A 125 23.55 22.79 -23.15
C LEU A 125 22.69 22.76 -21.89
N VAL A 126 22.99 21.84 -20.96
CA VAL A 126 22.44 21.86 -19.61
C VAL A 126 23.60 21.88 -18.63
N SER A 127 23.57 22.85 -17.72
CA SER A 127 24.48 22.97 -16.57
C SER A 127 23.67 22.95 -15.28
N PHE A 128 24.36 22.79 -14.15
CA PHE A 128 23.78 22.94 -12.82
C PHE A 128 24.58 23.97 -12.02
N LEU A 129 23.88 24.73 -11.18
CA LEU A 129 24.45 25.65 -10.20
C LEU A 129 23.95 25.23 -8.81
N ASN A 130 24.85 24.80 -7.94
CA ASN A 130 24.54 24.46 -6.55
C ASN A 130 24.96 25.64 -5.67
N ALA A 131 23.99 26.36 -5.11
CA ALA A 131 24.30 27.49 -4.23
C ALA A 131 23.27 27.61 -3.10
N ARG A 132 23.61 28.44 -2.11
CA ARG A 132 22.70 28.81 -1.02
C ARG A 132 22.18 30.22 -1.21
N HIS A 133 20.95 30.49 -0.80
CA HIS A 133 20.39 31.83 -0.79
C HIS A 133 19.35 32.03 0.31
N PHE A 134 18.95 33.28 0.51
CA PHE A 134 17.73 33.65 1.20
C PHE A 134 16.99 34.72 0.39
N VAL A 135 15.67 34.77 0.58
CA VAL A 135 14.78 35.81 0.02
C VAL A 135 14.16 36.57 1.20
N SER A 136 14.12 37.89 1.09
CA SER A 136 13.57 38.81 2.09
C SER A 136 12.17 39.28 1.69
N PHE A 137 11.22 39.18 2.61
CA PHE A 137 9.84 39.66 2.43
C PHE A 137 9.59 40.84 3.37
N GLY A 138 9.50 42.05 2.80
CA GLY A 138 9.60 43.28 3.57
C GLY A 138 10.96 43.41 4.26
N GLN A 139 10.98 43.90 5.51
CA GLN A 139 12.21 44.08 6.28
C GLN A 139 12.75 42.81 6.97
N LYS A 140 12.24 41.61 6.63
CA LYS A 140 12.73 40.33 7.21
C LYS A 140 13.32 39.41 6.16
N ALA A 141 14.57 39.03 6.36
CA ALA A 141 15.23 37.95 5.64
C ALA A 141 14.63 36.59 6.02
N GLY A 142 14.42 35.72 5.01
CA GLY A 142 14.12 34.31 5.22
C GLY A 142 15.36 33.50 5.66
N PRO A 143 15.18 32.21 6.00
CA PRO A 143 16.29 31.32 6.31
C PRO A 143 17.15 31.03 5.08
N VAL A 144 18.46 30.92 5.29
CA VAL A 144 19.40 30.45 4.26
C VAL A 144 19.11 28.98 3.96
N HIS A 145 18.87 28.67 2.68
CA HIS A 145 18.62 27.32 2.18
C HIS A 145 19.36 27.08 0.86
N ALA A 146 19.48 25.83 0.44
CA ALA A 146 20.25 25.42 -0.74
C ALA A 146 19.34 24.91 -1.87
N HIS A 147 19.71 25.21 -3.11
CA HIS A 147 19.10 24.63 -4.32
C HIS A 147 20.19 24.16 -5.29
N SER A 148 19.80 23.27 -6.20
CA SER A 148 20.56 22.86 -7.37
C SER A 148 19.81 23.34 -8.61
N TRP A 149 20.03 24.60 -9.01
CA TRP A 149 19.37 25.17 -10.18
C TRP A 149 19.84 24.49 -11.46
N GLN A 150 18.91 24.02 -12.29
CA GLN A 150 19.23 23.50 -13.63
C GLN A 150 19.16 24.66 -14.64
N ILE A 151 20.25 24.89 -15.35
CA ILE A 151 20.42 26.01 -16.29
C ILE A 151 20.54 25.42 -17.70
N GLN A 152 19.48 25.51 -18.48
CA GLN A 152 19.45 25.11 -19.90
C GLN A 152 19.73 26.33 -20.79
N ILE A 153 20.63 26.18 -21.76
CA ILE A 153 21.12 27.24 -22.62
C ILE A 153 20.96 26.79 -24.08
N GLU A 154 20.35 27.61 -24.92
CA GLU A 154 20.22 27.35 -26.36
C GLU A 154 21.00 28.43 -27.13
N ILE A 155 22.01 28.02 -27.88
CA ILE A 155 23.06 28.88 -28.44
C ILE A 155 23.06 28.75 -29.98
N LYS A 156 22.92 29.87 -30.67
CA LYS A 156 22.87 29.98 -32.13
C LYS A 156 24.29 30.08 -32.70
N VAL A 157 24.65 29.16 -33.58
CA VAL A 157 25.93 29.20 -34.31
C VAL A 157 25.72 29.93 -35.65
N PRO A 158 26.41 31.05 -35.95
CA PRO A 158 26.26 31.76 -37.22
C PRO A 158 26.70 30.92 -38.43
N SER A 159 26.06 31.09 -39.58
CA SER A 159 26.39 30.36 -40.81
C SER A 159 27.69 30.80 -41.52
N LEU A 160 28.49 31.66 -40.90
CA LEU A 160 29.70 32.26 -41.49
C LEU A 160 31.01 31.50 -41.19
N ASN A 161 30.97 30.43 -40.39
CA ASN A 161 32.11 29.53 -40.18
C ASN A 161 31.66 28.07 -40.41
N PRO A 162 32.28 27.32 -41.35
CA PRO A 162 31.88 25.94 -41.67
C PRO A 162 32.49 24.87 -40.75
N GLU A 163 33.38 25.23 -39.82
CA GLU A 163 33.97 24.28 -38.87
C GLU A 163 33.00 23.93 -37.74
N LEU A 164 33.01 22.67 -37.30
CA LEU A 164 32.18 22.20 -36.19
C LEU A 164 32.65 22.80 -34.87
N VAL A 165 31.75 23.52 -34.18
CA VAL A 165 32.06 24.14 -32.89
C VAL A 165 32.20 23.05 -31.83
N ALA A 166 33.41 22.89 -31.29
CA ALA A 166 33.66 21.95 -30.21
C ALA A 166 32.88 22.35 -28.95
N PHE A 167 31.95 21.48 -28.50
CA PHE A 167 31.14 21.69 -27.29
C PHE A 167 31.97 22.13 -26.07
N THR A 168 33.23 21.68 -25.97
CA THR A 168 34.17 22.00 -24.90
C THR A 168 34.46 23.50 -24.76
N SER A 169 34.54 24.27 -25.85
CA SER A 169 34.82 25.72 -25.75
C SER A 169 33.61 26.46 -25.16
N ILE A 170 32.43 26.24 -25.72
CA ILE A 170 31.15 26.75 -25.21
C ILE A 170 30.90 26.33 -23.76
N PHE A 171 31.15 25.06 -23.42
CA PHE A 171 30.99 24.57 -22.05
C PHE A 171 31.93 25.28 -21.07
N ASN A 172 33.18 25.54 -21.45
CA ASN A 172 34.12 26.28 -20.63
C ASN A 172 33.69 27.75 -20.45
N SER A 173 33.22 28.42 -21.50
CA SER A 173 32.67 29.78 -21.44
C SER A 173 31.46 29.88 -20.49
N VAL A 174 30.51 28.93 -20.60
CA VAL A 174 29.36 28.83 -19.69
C VAL A 174 29.80 28.58 -18.24
N LYS A 175 30.73 27.63 -18.05
CA LYS A 175 31.25 27.28 -16.74
C LYS A 175 31.96 28.46 -16.07
N GLN A 176 32.70 29.28 -16.82
CA GLN A 176 33.38 30.47 -16.30
C GLN A 176 32.40 31.47 -15.66
N VAL A 177 31.20 31.66 -16.24
CA VAL A 177 30.17 32.55 -15.66
C VAL A 177 29.55 31.94 -14.40
N LEU A 178 29.24 30.65 -14.42
CA LEU A 178 28.52 29.98 -13.32
C LEU A 178 29.43 29.63 -12.12
N GLN A 179 30.70 29.31 -12.35
CA GLN A 179 31.62 28.84 -11.30
C GLN A 179 31.86 29.86 -10.19
N THR A 180 31.71 31.16 -10.48
CA THR A 180 31.77 32.26 -9.49
C THR A 180 30.72 32.13 -8.38
N TYR A 181 29.62 31.41 -8.63
CA TYR A 181 28.49 31.26 -7.72
C TYR A 181 28.38 29.86 -7.10
N GLU A 182 29.15 28.88 -7.59
CA GLU A 182 29.07 27.47 -7.20
C GLU A 182 29.56 27.23 -5.74
N ASN A 183 28.74 26.55 -4.94
CA ASN A 183 28.86 26.32 -3.48
C ASN A 183 28.82 27.56 -2.57
N THR A 184 28.55 28.74 -3.13
CA THR A 184 28.54 30.02 -2.40
C THR A 184 27.23 30.30 -1.65
N VAL A 185 27.13 31.45 -0.99
CA VAL A 185 25.85 32.06 -0.60
C VAL A 185 25.61 33.25 -1.52
N LEU A 186 24.62 33.18 -2.42
CA LEU A 186 24.41 34.17 -3.48
C LEU A 186 24.28 35.60 -2.92
N ASN A 187 23.57 35.76 -1.81
CA ASN A 187 23.37 37.05 -1.12
C ASN A 187 24.67 37.76 -0.65
N GLN A 188 25.83 37.12 -0.79
CA GLN A 188 27.14 37.66 -0.40
C GLN A 188 28.02 38.06 -1.61
N ILE A 189 27.57 37.80 -2.84
CA ILE A 189 28.37 37.98 -4.07
C ILE A 189 27.63 38.93 -5.04
N PRO A 190 28.33 39.90 -5.69
CA PRO A 190 27.73 40.74 -6.71
C PRO A 190 27.14 39.94 -7.88
N PRO A 191 26.00 40.36 -8.46
CA PRO A 191 25.13 41.48 -8.06
C PRO A 191 24.17 41.12 -6.92
N PHE A 192 24.09 39.84 -6.54
CA PHE A 192 23.09 39.31 -5.60
C PHE A 192 23.25 39.74 -4.13
N ASN A 193 24.32 40.48 -3.82
CA ASN A 193 24.44 41.25 -2.58
C ASN A 193 23.68 42.60 -2.61
N LYS A 194 23.31 43.10 -3.80
CA LYS A 194 22.52 44.33 -4.04
C LYS A 194 21.10 44.02 -4.54
N ILE A 195 20.93 43.00 -5.38
CA ILE A 195 19.62 42.52 -5.87
C ILE A 195 19.25 41.20 -5.20
N GLN A 196 17.96 40.92 -4.97
CA GLN A 196 17.58 39.63 -4.39
C GLN A 196 17.84 38.46 -5.36
N PRO A 197 18.49 37.36 -4.94
CA PRO A 197 18.71 36.17 -5.77
C PRO A 197 17.43 35.32 -5.88
N THR A 198 16.37 35.87 -6.47
CA THR A 198 15.22 35.09 -6.90
C THR A 198 15.52 34.44 -8.26
N THR A 199 14.85 33.34 -8.59
CA THR A 199 15.10 32.59 -9.82
C THR A 199 14.84 33.44 -11.08
N GLU A 200 13.95 34.43 -11.03
CA GLU A 200 13.74 35.45 -12.08
C GLU A 200 14.97 36.34 -12.26
N ASN A 201 15.47 36.95 -11.18
CA ASN A 201 16.65 37.83 -11.23
C ASN A 201 17.90 37.06 -11.67
N MET A 202 18.06 35.81 -11.22
CA MET A 202 19.13 34.91 -11.65
C MET A 202 19.05 34.61 -13.15
N ALA A 203 17.86 34.30 -13.68
CA ALA A 203 17.68 34.05 -15.10
C ALA A 203 17.98 35.29 -15.96
N LEU A 204 17.47 36.46 -15.57
CA LEU A 204 17.72 37.71 -16.30
C LEU A 204 19.20 38.12 -16.27
N TYR A 205 19.87 38.02 -15.11
CA TYR A 205 21.28 38.38 -14.98
C TYR A 205 22.21 37.41 -15.72
N PHE A 206 21.98 36.10 -15.57
CA PHE A 206 22.76 35.10 -16.30
C PHE A 206 22.51 35.18 -17.81
N PHE A 207 21.34 35.62 -18.30
CA PHE A 207 21.14 35.86 -19.72
C PHE A 207 22.10 36.93 -20.25
N ASN A 208 22.10 38.14 -19.66
CA ASN A 208 23.01 39.22 -20.08
C ASN A 208 24.48 38.75 -20.06
N ARG A 209 24.94 38.14 -18.96
CA ARG A 209 26.36 37.73 -18.82
C ARG A 209 26.75 36.55 -19.71
N LEU A 210 25.85 35.61 -19.99
CA LEU A 210 26.12 34.53 -20.95
C LEU A 210 26.08 35.06 -22.39
N GLU A 211 25.20 36.02 -22.71
CA GLU A 211 25.19 36.71 -24.00
C GLU A 211 26.51 37.46 -24.24
N ASP A 212 26.99 38.23 -23.24
CA ASP A 212 28.27 38.95 -23.29
C ASP A 212 29.46 38.01 -23.61
N VAL A 213 29.56 36.90 -22.88
CA VAL A 213 30.67 35.94 -23.01
C VAL A 213 30.56 35.10 -24.29
N LEU A 214 29.36 34.75 -24.73
CA LEU A 214 29.15 34.00 -25.98
C LEU A 214 29.36 34.87 -27.22
N ALA A 215 28.97 36.15 -27.18
CA ALA A 215 29.25 37.10 -28.25
C ALA A 215 30.76 37.30 -28.46
N GLY A 216 31.55 37.34 -27.38
CA GLY A 216 33.02 37.33 -27.44
C GLY A 216 33.62 36.06 -28.08
N GLY A 217 32.87 34.96 -28.11
CA GLY A 217 33.22 33.73 -28.85
C GLY A 217 32.65 33.65 -30.27
N GLY A 218 31.91 34.67 -30.74
CA GLY A 218 31.22 34.66 -32.04
C GLY A 218 29.90 33.88 -32.06
N PHE A 219 29.26 33.63 -30.90
CA PHE A 219 28.00 32.90 -30.78
C PHE A 219 26.87 33.79 -30.29
N GLY A 220 25.65 33.60 -30.80
CA GLY A 220 24.46 34.29 -30.30
C GLY A 220 23.77 33.48 -29.21
N LEU A 221 23.49 34.08 -28.05
CA LEU A 221 22.58 33.46 -27.09
C LEU A 221 21.15 33.46 -27.68
N GLY A 222 20.55 32.28 -27.81
CA GLY A 222 19.19 32.12 -28.32
C GLY A 222 18.15 32.08 -27.22
N LYS A 223 18.46 31.43 -26.10
CA LYS A 223 17.55 31.24 -24.97
C LYS A 223 18.28 30.78 -23.71
N LEU A 224 17.77 31.17 -22.54
CA LEU A 224 18.15 30.64 -21.24
C LEU A 224 16.90 30.19 -20.47
N THR A 225 16.92 29.00 -19.87
CA THR A 225 15.86 28.51 -18.99
C THR A 225 16.48 28.06 -17.66
N VAL A 226 16.13 28.72 -16.56
CA VAL A 226 16.64 28.42 -15.21
C VAL A 226 15.53 27.79 -14.37
N TRP A 227 15.73 26.56 -13.92
CA TRP A 227 14.78 25.80 -13.10
C TRP A 227 15.25 25.72 -11.65
N GLU A 228 14.40 26.11 -10.71
CA GLU A 228 14.60 25.94 -9.26
C GLU A 228 14.12 24.56 -8.80
N THR A 229 13.08 24.03 -9.46
CA THR A 229 12.53 22.68 -9.23
C THR A 229 12.06 22.10 -10.56
N PRO A 230 11.86 20.77 -10.69
CA PRO A 230 11.35 20.14 -11.93
C PRO A 230 9.97 20.61 -12.42
N THR A 231 9.28 21.48 -11.66
CA THR A 231 7.98 22.06 -12.01
C THR A 231 7.95 23.59 -11.93
N ARG A 232 9.11 24.25 -11.73
CA ARG A 232 9.24 25.72 -11.70
C ARG A 232 10.56 26.16 -12.34
N GLY A 233 10.46 26.92 -13.41
CA GLY A 233 11.59 27.59 -14.04
C GLY A 233 11.16 28.83 -14.80
N ILE A 234 12.14 29.70 -15.08
CA ILE A 234 11.99 30.98 -15.78
C ILE A 234 12.74 30.89 -17.10
N GLU A 235 12.11 31.34 -18.18
CA GLU A 235 12.70 31.38 -19.53
C GLU A 235 12.95 32.83 -19.97
N VAL A 236 14.13 33.09 -20.54
CA VAL A 236 14.56 34.39 -21.03
C VAL A 236 15.10 34.24 -22.46
N THR A 237 14.62 35.09 -23.36
CA THR A 237 14.93 35.07 -24.81
C THR A 237 15.60 36.35 -25.31
N SER A 238 15.82 37.33 -24.43
CA SER A 238 16.31 38.67 -24.77
C SER A 238 16.92 39.35 -23.56
N ARG A 239 17.95 40.17 -23.80
CA ARG A 239 18.67 40.95 -22.78
C ARG A 239 17.77 41.85 -21.93
N TYR A 240 18.09 42.00 -20.65
CA TYR A 240 17.41 42.91 -19.72
C TYR A 240 18.26 44.16 -19.44
N ILE A 241 17.94 45.24 -20.17
CA ILE A 241 18.72 46.50 -20.23
C ILE A 241 18.97 47.12 -18.84
N LYS A 242 18.05 46.96 -17.88
CA LYS A 242 18.20 47.59 -16.54
C LYS A 242 19.35 47.03 -15.70
N PHE A 243 19.92 45.88 -16.03
CA PHE A 243 21.17 45.44 -15.40
C PHE A 243 22.40 46.11 -16.01
N ASP A 244 22.35 46.47 -17.29
CA ASP A 244 23.42 47.25 -17.93
C ASP A 244 23.41 48.71 -17.42
N GLU A 245 22.22 49.28 -17.18
CA GLU A 245 22.04 50.58 -16.48
C GLU A 245 22.55 50.60 -15.03
N MET A 246 22.73 49.43 -14.39
CA MET A 246 23.36 49.30 -13.08
C MET A 246 24.90 49.29 -13.19
N ASP A 247 25.45 48.54 -14.15
CA ASP A 247 26.89 48.50 -14.40
C ASP A 247 27.46 49.88 -14.81
N GLU A 248 26.74 50.66 -15.62
CA GLU A 248 27.23 51.98 -16.09
C GLU A 248 27.31 53.07 -15.01
N LYS A 249 26.47 53.00 -13.96
CA LYS A 249 26.42 54.06 -12.93
C LYS A 249 27.50 53.91 -11.88
N GLU A 250 27.79 52.69 -11.43
CA GLU A 250 28.74 52.47 -10.33
C GLU A 250 30.21 52.63 -10.76
N PHE A 251 30.50 52.71 -12.06
CA PHE A 251 31.84 53.03 -12.59
C PHE A 251 32.19 54.52 -12.60
N LYS A 252 31.31 55.41 -12.09
CA LYS A 252 31.55 56.88 -12.03
C LYS A 252 31.47 57.52 -10.65
N GLU A 253 30.97 56.82 -9.62
CA GLU A 253 30.91 57.34 -8.24
C GLU A 253 31.96 56.70 -7.31
N ALA A 254 33.00 56.07 -7.89
CA ALA A 254 34.14 55.50 -7.16
C ALA A 254 35.35 56.44 -7.04
N ASP A 255 35.31 57.64 -7.65
CA ASP A 255 36.44 58.57 -7.79
C ASP A 255 36.20 59.93 -7.09
N SER A 256 35.62 59.89 -5.90
CA SER A 256 35.49 61.06 -5.01
C SER A 256 35.69 60.68 -3.55
N THR A 257 36.94 60.63 -3.10
CA THR A 257 37.31 60.48 -1.69
C THR A 257 37.23 61.79 -0.93
N ASP A 258 36.63 61.81 0.25
CA ASP A 258 36.97 62.78 1.30
C ASP A 258 37.01 62.08 2.68
N PRO A 259 38.19 61.92 3.32
CA PRO A 259 38.35 61.11 4.52
C PRO A 259 38.65 61.94 5.80
N GLU A 260 37.61 62.41 6.50
CA GLU A 260 37.78 63.01 7.85
C GLU A 260 37.14 62.18 8.99
N ARG A 261 38.04 61.63 9.82
CA ARG A 261 37.90 61.24 11.25
C ARG A 261 36.97 60.04 11.61
N GLU A 262 37.40 58.97 12.30
CA GLU A 262 38.19 58.83 13.55
C GLU A 262 37.35 59.29 14.77
N ILE A 263 37.19 58.56 15.90
CA ILE A 263 38.14 57.77 16.73
C ILE A 263 37.49 56.45 17.24
N ALA A 264 38.30 55.49 17.69
CA ALA A 264 37.90 54.17 18.22
C ALA A 264 37.65 54.13 19.76
N ALA A 265 37.07 53.04 20.29
CA ALA A 265 37.66 52.17 21.35
C ALA A 265 36.66 51.30 22.17
N THR A 266 37.09 50.05 22.47
CA THR A 266 36.86 49.20 23.68
C THR A 266 35.48 49.05 24.36
N GLU A 267 34.94 47.83 24.25
CA GLU A 267 34.75 46.80 25.31
C GLU A 267 33.97 47.02 26.65
N GLU A 268 33.51 45.86 27.16
CA GLU A 268 32.98 45.49 28.50
C GLU A 268 31.49 45.71 28.89
N GLU A 269 31.04 44.74 29.69
CA GLU A 269 29.73 44.48 30.33
C GLU A 269 29.86 44.72 31.87
N PRO A 270 28.82 44.58 32.73
CA PRO A 270 27.35 44.65 32.56
C PRO A 270 26.64 45.47 33.70
N ALA A 271 25.32 45.28 33.84
CA ALA A 271 24.49 45.35 35.08
C ALA A 271 23.40 46.46 35.22
N HIS A 272 22.45 46.20 36.15
CA HIS A 272 21.18 46.92 36.38
C HIS A 272 21.33 48.20 37.26
N VAL A 273 20.35 49.13 37.35
CA VAL A 273 19.13 49.09 38.22
C VAL A 273 18.11 50.19 37.78
N ALA A 274 16.87 50.17 38.28
CA ALA A 274 15.69 50.98 37.87
C ALA A 274 15.30 52.13 38.87
N ILE A 275 14.00 52.52 38.90
CA ILE A 275 13.28 53.48 39.78
C ILE A 275 13.28 54.97 39.32
N GLU A 276 12.15 55.72 39.25
CA GLU A 276 10.73 55.42 38.87
C GLU A 276 9.89 56.73 38.71
N GLU A 277 8.67 56.66 38.13
CA GLU A 277 7.53 57.64 38.22
C GLU A 277 7.67 59.07 37.61
N ASN A 278 6.64 59.92 37.39
CA ASN A 278 5.18 59.98 37.72
C ASN A 278 4.43 60.88 36.66
N SER A 279 3.11 61.18 36.59
CA SER A 279 1.87 60.82 37.35
C SER A 279 0.57 61.10 36.54
N GLY A 280 -0.56 60.50 36.92
CA GLY A 280 -1.90 61.13 36.88
C GLY A 280 -2.77 61.05 35.59
N TRP A 281 -4.13 61.04 35.64
CA TRP A 281 -5.07 61.14 36.77
C TRP A 281 -6.37 60.31 36.59
N GLN A 282 -6.65 59.44 37.57
CA GLN A 282 -7.94 59.11 38.20
C GLN A 282 -9.14 58.50 37.42
N THR A 283 -10.15 58.11 38.22
CA THR A 283 -11.24 57.17 37.95
C THR A 283 -12.62 57.73 38.33
N GLU A 284 -13.68 57.29 37.65
CA GLU A 284 -15.03 57.22 38.24
C GLU A 284 -15.59 55.79 38.14
N ALA A 285 -16.55 55.46 39.01
CA ALA A 285 -17.18 54.15 39.08
C ALA A 285 -18.71 54.26 39.12
N ALA A 286 -19.39 53.52 38.24
CA ALA A 286 -20.85 53.41 38.22
C ALA A 286 -21.27 51.94 38.05
N SER A 287 -22.41 51.57 38.64
CA SER A 287 -22.86 50.18 38.77
C SER A 287 -23.49 49.63 37.50
N GLY A 288 -23.02 48.46 37.06
CA GLY A 288 -23.62 47.67 35.97
C GLY A 288 -23.56 46.19 36.31
N GLN A 289 -24.70 45.53 36.46
CA GLN A 289 -24.75 44.12 36.83
C GLN A 289 -24.22 43.24 35.69
N ILE A 290 -23.14 42.50 35.93
CA ILE A 290 -22.72 41.39 35.06
C ILE A 290 -23.89 40.38 35.02
N PRO A 291 -24.47 40.08 33.84
CA PRO A 291 -25.49 39.04 33.74
C PRO A 291 -24.87 37.72 34.18
N LYS A 292 -25.38 37.13 35.27
CA LYS A 292 -24.96 35.80 35.74
C LYS A 292 -25.02 34.85 34.56
N SER A 293 -23.89 34.22 34.22
CA SER A 293 -23.85 33.23 33.15
C SER A 293 -24.87 32.15 33.46
N GLN A 294 -25.93 32.07 32.65
CA GLN A 294 -26.94 31.05 32.84
C GLN A 294 -26.25 29.70 32.72
N ASN A 295 -26.30 28.92 33.80
CA ASN A 295 -26.01 27.50 33.76
C ASN A 295 -26.78 26.92 32.58
N THR A 296 -26.07 26.45 31.54
CA THR A 296 -26.69 25.74 30.43
C THR A 296 -27.26 24.46 30.99
N GLY A 297 -28.56 24.51 31.29
CA GLY A 297 -29.23 23.53 32.12
C GLY A 297 -28.98 22.13 31.60
N SER A 298 -28.60 21.23 32.51
CA SER A 298 -28.47 19.81 32.16
C SER A 298 -29.78 19.35 31.56
N VAL A 299 -29.79 19.03 30.26
CA VAL A 299 -30.97 18.54 29.56
C VAL A 299 -31.51 17.35 30.35
N ALA A 300 -32.67 17.53 30.98
CA ALA A 300 -33.22 16.54 31.88
C ALA A 300 -33.43 15.25 31.08
N ARG A 301 -32.69 14.19 31.43
CA ARG A 301 -32.79 12.89 30.76
C ARG A 301 -34.26 12.47 30.76
N ARG A 302 -34.92 12.46 29.58
CA ARG A 302 -36.31 12.01 29.42
C ARG A 302 -36.38 10.54 29.86
N LYS A 303 -36.74 10.31 31.14
CA LYS A 303 -36.91 8.98 31.71
C LYS A 303 -38.24 8.40 31.22
N TYR A 304 -38.18 7.52 30.22
CA TYR A 304 -39.33 6.74 29.80
C TYR A 304 -39.66 5.69 30.88
N ARG A 305 -40.95 5.34 31.04
CA ARG A 305 -41.38 4.24 31.93
C ARG A 305 -40.74 2.92 31.45
N PRO A 306 -40.33 2.00 32.34
CA PRO A 306 -39.65 0.75 31.95
C PRO A 306 -40.38 -0.08 30.88
N VAL A 307 -41.72 -0.08 30.89
CA VAL A 307 -42.56 -0.75 29.89
C VAL A 307 -42.25 -0.32 28.44
N TYR A 308 -41.85 0.92 28.19
CA TYR A 308 -41.47 1.37 26.85
C TYR A 308 -40.09 0.87 26.43
N TYR A 309 -39.15 0.73 27.38
CA TYR A 309 -37.87 0.08 27.11
C TYR A 309 -38.08 -1.42 26.81
N LEU A 310 -38.95 -2.11 27.57
CA LEU A 310 -39.34 -3.49 27.29
C LEU A 310 -39.97 -3.63 25.90
N ALA A 311 -40.90 -2.75 25.52
CA ALA A 311 -41.47 -2.72 24.17
C ALA A 311 -40.39 -2.52 23.08
N GLY A 312 -39.42 -1.62 23.32
CA GLY A 312 -38.28 -1.42 22.42
C GLY A 312 -37.36 -2.65 22.29
N ILE A 313 -37.10 -3.34 23.40
CA ILE A 313 -36.35 -4.62 23.42
C ILE A 313 -37.10 -5.67 22.61
N CYS A 314 -38.41 -5.84 22.83
CA CYS A 314 -39.24 -6.80 22.10
C CYS A 314 -39.27 -6.51 20.59
N ILE A 315 -39.37 -5.25 20.17
CA ILE A 315 -39.35 -4.88 18.74
C ILE A 315 -38.01 -5.25 18.09
N ILE A 316 -36.87 -4.90 18.72
CA ILE A 316 -35.54 -5.24 18.20
C ILE A 316 -35.35 -6.76 18.16
N ALA A 317 -35.77 -7.48 19.22
CA ALA A 317 -35.68 -8.93 19.30
C ALA A 317 -36.54 -9.64 18.25
N LEU A 318 -37.78 -9.19 18.01
CA LEU A 318 -38.67 -9.75 16.99
C LEU A 318 -38.11 -9.55 15.57
N VAL A 319 -37.54 -8.38 15.25
CA VAL A 319 -36.89 -8.16 13.95
C VAL A 319 -35.64 -9.02 13.79
N ALA A 320 -34.80 -9.13 14.82
CA ALA A 320 -33.64 -10.01 14.80
C ALA A 320 -34.03 -11.47 14.59
N PHE A 321 -35.03 -11.95 15.33
CA PHE A 321 -35.49 -13.34 15.24
C PHE A 321 -36.12 -13.64 13.86
N GLY A 322 -36.90 -12.71 13.31
CA GLY A 322 -37.47 -12.84 11.96
C GLY A 322 -36.42 -12.81 10.85
N ALA A 323 -35.44 -11.90 10.92
CA ALA A 323 -34.40 -11.77 9.90
C ALA A 323 -33.39 -12.94 9.93
N TYR A 324 -33.11 -13.53 11.10
CA TYR A 324 -32.16 -14.63 11.28
C TYR A 324 -32.83 -16.02 11.42
N TYR A 325 -34.16 -16.11 11.27
CA TYR A 325 -34.94 -17.34 11.43
C TYR A 325 -34.36 -18.53 10.66
N ASN A 326 -34.04 -18.32 9.38
CA ASN A 326 -33.56 -19.35 8.47
C ASN A 326 -32.22 -19.98 8.91
N ILE A 327 -31.40 -19.28 9.69
CA ILE A 327 -30.12 -19.83 10.18
C ILE A 327 -30.27 -20.48 11.55
N LEU A 328 -31.15 -19.94 12.41
CA LEU A 328 -31.43 -20.45 13.77
C LEU A 328 -32.16 -21.80 13.73
N PHE A 329 -33.02 -22.01 12.73
CA PHE A 329 -33.81 -23.23 12.53
C PHE A 329 -33.44 -23.92 11.21
N SER A 330 -32.15 -23.83 10.83
CA SER A 330 -31.63 -24.48 9.63
C SER A 330 -31.61 -26.02 9.79
N PRO A 331 -32.01 -26.79 8.76
CA PRO A 331 -31.94 -28.26 8.78
C PRO A 331 -30.51 -28.79 8.99
N ALA A 332 -30.38 -29.95 9.61
CA ALA A 332 -29.07 -30.54 9.93
C ALA A 332 -28.18 -30.81 8.71
N ASP A 333 -28.73 -31.05 7.52
CA ASP A 333 -27.98 -31.18 6.26
C ASP A 333 -27.53 -29.82 5.66
N ARG A 334 -28.06 -28.70 6.16
CA ARG A 334 -28.00 -27.36 5.53
C ARG A 334 -27.61 -26.22 6.47
N HIS A 335 -27.18 -26.50 7.70
CA HIS A 335 -26.87 -25.48 8.69
C HIS A 335 -25.48 -24.82 8.51
N TYR A 336 -24.72 -25.21 7.48
CA TYR A 336 -23.34 -24.76 7.27
C TYR A 336 -23.26 -23.32 6.72
N PRO A 337 -22.25 -22.52 7.15
CA PRO A 337 -22.06 -21.17 6.62
C PRO A 337 -21.48 -21.20 5.19
N TRP A 338 -21.79 -20.15 4.42
CA TRP A 338 -21.27 -19.95 3.06
C TRP A 338 -20.14 -18.92 2.95
N GLY A 339 -19.95 -18.08 3.97
CA GLY A 339 -18.94 -17.02 3.99
C GLY A 339 -17.49 -17.51 3.91
N VAL A 340 -16.65 -16.71 3.27
CA VAL A 340 -15.29 -17.10 2.85
C VAL A 340 -14.39 -17.42 4.04
N ASP A 341 -14.42 -16.61 5.10
CA ASP A 341 -13.59 -16.77 6.30
C ASP A 341 -14.22 -17.68 7.38
N THR A 342 -15.52 -17.98 7.30
CA THR A 342 -16.28 -18.49 8.45
C THR A 342 -15.76 -19.84 8.96
N TRP A 343 -15.49 -20.79 8.07
CA TRP A 343 -15.00 -22.13 8.46
C TRP A 343 -13.62 -22.03 9.13
N GLY A 344 -12.77 -21.11 8.68
CA GLY A 344 -11.46 -20.85 9.28
C GLY A 344 -11.53 -20.20 10.67
N HIS A 345 -12.61 -19.46 10.98
CA HIS A 345 -12.88 -19.00 12.34
C HIS A 345 -13.47 -20.10 13.23
N LEU A 346 -14.38 -20.92 12.70
CA LEU A 346 -15.00 -22.02 13.44
C LEU A 346 -13.99 -23.11 13.80
N TYR A 347 -13.03 -23.42 12.92
CA TYR A 347 -11.90 -24.32 13.24
C TYR A 347 -11.14 -23.85 14.49
N LYS A 348 -10.79 -22.56 14.56
CA LYS A 348 -10.05 -22.00 15.71
C LYS A 348 -10.85 -22.05 17.01
N ALA A 349 -12.18 -21.99 16.93
CA ALA A 349 -13.06 -22.13 18.09
C ALA A 349 -13.24 -23.59 18.52
N GLU A 350 -13.33 -24.54 17.57
CA GLU A 350 -13.35 -25.98 17.88
C GLU A 350 -12.02 -26.42 18.50
N PHE A 351 -10.90 -26.10 17.86
CA PHE A 351 -9.56 -26.35 18.40
C PHE A 351 -9.40 -25.81 19.84
N LEU A 352 -9.86 -24.58 20.10
CA LEU A 352 -9.84 -24.01 21.44
C LEU A 352 -10.74 -24.76 22.43
N TYR A 353 -11.94 -25.17 22.01
CA TYR A 353 -12.84 -25.98 22.83
C TYR A 353 -12.20 -27.34 23.19
N GLN A 354 -11.62 -28.04 22.22
CA GLN A 354 -10.95 -29.32 22.42
C GLN A 354 -9.69 -29.18 23.30
N GLU A 355 -8.92 -28.10 23.18
CA GLU A 355 -7.77 -27.83 24.06
C GLU A 355 -8.20 -27.48 25.49
N VAL A 356 -9.29 -26.71 25.67
CA VAL A 356 -9.86 -26.42 27.00
C VAL A 356 -10.34 -27.70 27.69
N LEU A 357 -10.94 -28.65 26.97
CA LEU A 357 -11.31 -29.97 27.52
C LEU A 357 -10.09 -30.79 27.99
N LYS A 358 -8.92 -30.60 27.38
CA LYS A 358 -7.63 -31.20 27.82
C LYS A 358 -6.95 -30.41 28.95
N GLY A 359 -7.56 -29.33 29.44
CA GLY A 359 -7.00 -28.43 30.46
C GLY A 359 -6.02 -27.38 29.92
N ASN A 360 -5.86 -27.27 28.60
CA ASN A 360 -5.01 -26.26 27.96
C ASN A 360 -5.83 -24.98 27.68
N TYR A 361 -5.98 -24.14 28.70
CA TYR A 361 -6.84 -22.94 28.65
C TYR A 361 -6.31 -21.78 27.79
N TYR A 362 -5.10 -21.86 27.22
CA TYR A 362 -4.55 -20.82 26.35
C TYR A 362 -3.50 -21.41 25.39
N PRO A 363 -3.90 -22.25 24.41
CA PRO A 363 -2.96 -22.94 23.52
C PRO A 363 -2.12 -21.94 22.73
N GLN A 364 -0.82 -22.20 22.59
CA GLN A 364 0.14 -21.31 21.92
C GLN A 364 0.75 -21.90 20.64
N PHE A 365 0.40 -23.15 20.34
CA PHE A 365 0.88 -23.94 19.23
C PHE A 365 -0.29 -24.76 18.68
N THR A 366 -0.27 -25.05 17.37
CA THR A 366 -1.02 -26.12 16.74
C THR A 366 -0.20 -26.67 15.59
N GLU A 367 -0.23 -27.98 15.43
CA GLU A 367 0.35 -28.72 14.31
C GLU A 367 -0.43 -28.51 13.01
N TYR A 368 -1.73 -28.26 13.10
CA TYR A 368 -2.67 -28.57 12.03
C TYR A 368 -2.55 -27.71 10.78
N TRP A 369 -2.04 -26.48 10.88
CA TRP A 369 -1.86 -25.57 9.74
C TRP A 369 -0.43 -25.05 9.65
N TYR A 370 0.01 -24.72 8.43
CA TYR A 370 1.25 -24.00 8.13
C TYR A 370 2.56 -24.63 8.63
N ASN A 371 2.61 -25.96 8.75
CA ASN A 371 3.77 -26.67 9.33
C ASN A 371 4.05 -26.29 10.80
N GLY A 372 3.02 -25.84 11.53
CA GLY A 372 3.13 -25.32 12.89
C GLY A 372 2.72 -23.85 12.97
N GLY A 373 1.65 -23.56 13.71
CA GLY A 373 1.09 -22.21 13.83
C GLY A 373 0.88 -21.77 15.28
N GLN A 374 0.75 -20.45 15.49
CA GLN A 374 0.46 -19.85 16.80
C GLN A 374 -0.93 -19.18 16.81
N PRO A 375 -2.03 -19.96 16.98
CA PRO A 375 -3.39 -19.51 16.67
C PRO A 375 -3.89 -18.34 17.53
N PHE A 376 -3.37 -18.19 18.75
CA PHE A 376 -3.71 -17.08 19.65
C PHE A 376 -2.55 -16.10 19.90
N ARG A 377 -1.49 -16.15 19.06
CA ARG A 377 -0.52 -15.05 18.91
C ARG A 377 -1.03 -14.04 17.90
N TYR A 378 -1.36 -14.48 16.68
CA TYR A 378 -1.67 -13.57 15.56
C TYR A 378 -3.16 -13.25 15.40
N TRP A 379 -4.06 -14.06 15.94
CA TRP A 379 -5.50 -13.78 15.97
C TRP A 379 -5.95 -13.44 17.39
N ALA A 380 -6.85 -12.46 17.49
CA ALA A 380 -7.28 -11.92 18.78
C ALA A 380 -8.25 -12.91 19.48
N PRO A 381 -8.04 -13.21 20.77
CA PRO A 381 -8.60 -14.43 21.38
C PRO A 381 -10.12 -14.39 21.65
N LEU A 382 -10.68 -13.23 22.04
CA LEU A 382 -12.00 -13.15 22.68
C LEU A 382 -13.17 -13.78 21.89
N PRO A 383 -13.29 -13.60 20.55
CA PRO A 383 -14.36 -14.21 19.76
C PRO A 383 -14.39 -15.73 19.87
N TYR A 384 -13.21 -16.36 19.93
CA TYR A 384 -13.08 -17.82 19.93
C TYR A 384 -13.46 -18.42 21.28
N TYR A 385 -13.20 -17.74 22.41
CA TYR A 385 -13.71 -18.19 23.73
C TYR A 385 -15.23 -18.13 23.80
N LEU A 386 -15.85 -17.11 23.19
CA LEU A 386 -17.32 -17.01 23.13
C LEU A 386 -17.92 -18.09 22.22
N LEU A 387 -17.30 -18.36 21.06
CA LEU A 387 -17.70 -19.47 20.18
C LEU A 387 -17.51 -20.84 20.85
N ALA A 388 -16.40 -21.06 21.57
CA ALA A 388 -16.15 -22.29 22.32
C ALA A 388 -17.15 -22.49 23.48
N ALA A 389 -17.56 -21.40 24.15
CA ALA A 389 -18.61 -21.46 25.17
C ALA A 389 -19.99 -21.76 24.58
N LEU A 390 -20.32 -21.22 23.39
CA LEU A 390 -21.55 -21.57 22.67
C LEU A 390 -21.51 -23.02 22.17
N ARG A 391 -20.37 -23.49 21.64
CA ARG A 391 -20.10 -24.87 21.23
C ARG A 391 -20.31 -25.89 22.35
N ALA A 392 -19.94 -25.54 23.57
CA ALA A 392 -20.20 -26.34 24.76
C ALA A 392 -21.71 -26.45 25.09
N ALA A 393 -22.53 -25.48 24.68
CA ALA A 393 -23.97 -25.43 24.93
C ALA A 393 -24.81 -25.99 23.75
N THR A 394 -24.34 -25.87 22.50
CA THR A 394 -25.04 -26.36 21.30
C THR A 394 -24.69 -27.80 20.92
N GLY A 395 -23.52 -28.30 21.33
CA GLY A 395 -23.00 -29.61 20.89
C GLY A 395 -22.42 -29.62 19.47
N ASP A 396 -22.60 -28.55 18.69
CA ASP A 396 -22.13 -28.39 17.31
C ASP A 396 -21.56 -26.98 17.06
N ILE A 397 -20.46 -26.89 16.32
CA ILE A 397 -19.70 -25.65 16.09
C ILE A 397 -20.32 -24.72 15.03
N PHE A 398 -20.99 -25.26 14.02
CA PHE A 398 -21.67 -24.48 12.99
C PHE A 398 -22.98 -23.90 13.53
N VAL A 399 -23.72 -24.67 14.34
CA VAL A 399 -24.85 -24.18 15.14
C VAL A 399 -24.40 -23.10 16.13
N ALA A 400 -23.26 -23.28 16.80
CA ALA A 400 -22.67 -22.24 17.65
C ALA A 400 -22.31 -20.97 16.86
N GLY A 401 -21.77 -21.10 15.64
CA GLY A 401 -21.50 -19.99 14.73
C GLY A 401 -22.76 -19.22 14.31
N ASN A 402 -23.82 -19.94 13.92
CA ASN A 402 -25.11 -19.34 13.55
C ASN A 402 -25.74 -18.60 14.75
N LEU A 403 -25.71 -19.20 15.93
CA LEU A 403 -26.19 -18.60 17.17
C LEU A 403 -25.35 -17.37 17.58
N TYR A 404 -24.02 -17.42 17.42
CA TYR A 404 -23.11 -16.30 17.66
C TYR A 404 -23.43 -15.09 16.77
N LEU A 405 -23.68 -15.31 15.47
CA LEU A 405 -24.05 -14.23 14.53
C LEU A 405 -25.36 -13.55 14.95
N PHE A 406 -26.38 -14.33 15.31
CA PHE A 406 -27.65 -13.79 15.82
C PHE A 406 -27.47 -13.03 17.14
N ILE A 407 -26.72 -13.58 18.10
CA ILE A 407 -26.45 -12.93 19.40
C ILE A 407 -25.73 -11.59 19.19
N CYS A 408 -24.72 -11.53 18.31
CA CYS A 408 -24.01 -10.29 18.00
C CYS A 408 -24.92 -9.24 17.36
N ALA A 409 -25.75 -9.62 16.39
CA ALA A 409 -26.71 -8.71 15.75
C ALA A 409 -27.71 -8.16 16.78
N LEU A 410 -28.31 -9.03 17.60
CA LEU A 410 -29.25 -8.66 18.66
C LEU A 410 -28.61 -7.73 19.70
N ILE A 411 -27.44 -8.07 20.23
CA ILE A 411 -26.72 -7.25 21.21
C ILE A 411 -26.39 -5.86 20.62
N GLY A 412 -25.90 -5.81 19.38
CA GLY A 412 -25.62 -4.56 18.68
C GLY A 412 -26.86 -3.68 18.53
N GLY A 413 -28.00 -4.27 18.14
CA GLY A 413 -29.28 -3.58 18.07
C GLY A 413 -29.72 -3.03 19.44
N LEU A 414 -29.65 -3.85 20.49
CA LEU A 414 -30.08 -3.48 21.85
C LEU A 414 -29.23 -2.36 22.47
N PHE A 415 -27.93 -2.26 22.17
CA PHE A 415 -27.10 -1.16 22.69
C PHE A 415 -27.51 0.23 22.18
N TRP A 416 -28.25 0.34 21.07
CA TRP A 416 -28.82 1.63 20.65
C TRP A 416 -29.81 2.19 21.67
N LEU A 417 -30.48 1.37 22.48
CA LEU A 417 -31.39 1.84 23.53
C LEU A 417 -30.70 2.73 24.59
N LEU A 418 -29.37 2.66 24.71
CA LEU A 418 -28.57 3.56 25.56
C LEU A 418 -28.57 5.01 25.05
N PHE A 419 -28.85 5.23 23.75
CA PHE A 419 -29.00 6.55 23.14
C PHE A 419 -30.38 7.18 23.40
N ALA A 420 -31.31 6.50 24.08
CA ALA A 420 -32.67 7.01 24.31
C ALA A 420 -32.69 8.36 25.06
N GLY A 421 -31.68 8.63 25.90
CA GLY A 421 -31.47 9.92 26.56
C GLY A 421 -30.81 11.01 25.70
N LYS A 422 -30.51 10.74 24.43
CA LYS A 422 -29.82 11.63 23.48
C LYS A 422 -30.64 11.91 22.21
N MET A 423 -31.22 10.88 21.59
CA MET A 423 -32.03 10.98 20.37
C MET A 423 -33.53 10.74 20.59
N GLY A 424 -33.90 10.23 21.77
CA GLY A 424 -35.26 9.76 22.08
C GLY A 424 -35.40 8.25 21.90
N LEU A 425 -36.28 7.63 22.69
CA LEU A 425 -36.39 6.16 22.75
C LEU A 425 -36.78 5.52 21.41
N TRP A 426 -37.78 6.06 20.71
CA TRP A 426 -38.22 5.44 19.46
C TRP A 426 -37.21 5.61 18.32
N GLN A 427 -36.47 6.71 18.30
CA GLN A 427 -35.31 6.90 17.42
C GLN A 427 -34.21 5.87 17.71
N SER A 428 -33.97 5.56 18.99
CA SER A 428 -33.04 4.50 19.41
C SER A 428 -33.52 3.10 19.03
N VAL A 429 -34.82 2.83 19.10
CA VAL A 429 -35.40 1.56 18.61
C VAL A 429 -35.27 1.45 17.09
N MET A 430 -35.57 2.53 16.35
CA MET A 430 -35.39 2.60 14.89
C MET A 430 -33.93 2.34 14.49
N ALA A 431 -32.98 3.03 15.13
CA ALA A 431 -31.55 2.83 14.88
C ALA A 431 -31.09 1.41 15.22
N GLY A 432 -31.57 0.84 16.35
CA GLY A 432 -31.30 -0.54 16.73
C GLY A 432 -31.84 -1.57 15.73
N VAL A 433 -33.05 -1.37 15.23
CA VAL A 433 -33.66 -2.19 14.16
C VAL A 433 -32.84 -2.12 12.86
N ILE A 434 -32.45 -0.92 12.41
CA ILE A 434 -31.60 -0.77 11.22
C ILE A 434 -30.24 -1.46 11.44
N TRP A 435 -29.65 -1.37 12.64
CA TRP A 435 -28.33 -1.95 12.93
C TRP A 435 -28.30 -3.48 12.86
N VAL A 436 -29.40 -4.14 13.24
CA VAL A 436 -29.57 -5.61 13.16
C VAL A 436 -29.53 -6.12 11.72
N VAL A 437 -30.11 -5.37 10.77
CA VAL A 437 -30.21 -5.75 9.35
C VAL A 437 -29.30 -4.92 8.43
N TRP A 438 -28.37 -4.14 9.00
CA TRP A 438 -27.56 -3.19 8.24
C TRP A 438 -26.70 -3.88 7.18
N ILE A 439 -26.79 -3.45 5.93
CA ILE A 439 -26.32 -4.23 4.76
C ILE A 439 -24.83 -4.57 4.85
N ASP A 440 -23.99 -3.62 5.26
CA ASP A 440 -22.55 -3.88 5.47
C ASP A 440 -22.30 -4.85 6.63
N ASN A 441 -23.02 -4.71 7.75
CA ASN A 441 -22.89 -5.62 8.91
C ASN A 441 -23.29 -7.06 8.52
N VAL A 442 -24.34 -7.20 7.71
CA VAL A 442 -24.83 -8.49 7.22
C VAL A 442 -23.86 -9.11 6.19
N ARG A 443 -23.31 -8.32 5.24
CA ARG A 443 -22.27 -8.83 4.32
C ARG A 443 -21.02 -9.28 5.07
N VAL A 444 -20.59 -8.51 6.08
CA VAL A 444 -19.46 -8.87 6.95
C VAL A 444 -19.72 -10.19 7.69
N ALA A 445 -20.95 -10.41 8.16
CA ALA A 445 -21.34 -11.62 8.88
C ALA A 445 -21.41 -12.88 7.99
N PHE A 446 -21.96 -12.77 6.78
CA PHE A 446 -22.32 -13.94 5.95
C PHE A 446 -21.48 -14.14 4.68
N SER A 447 -20.92 -13.08 4.10
CA SER A 447 -20.10 -13.15 2.88
C SER A 447 -18.61 -13.07 3.20
N GLU A 448 -18.15 -12.03 3.92
CA GLU A 448 -16.77 -12.02 4.46
C GLU A 448 -16.61 -13.20 5.43
N GLY A 449 -17.56 -13.38 6.35
CA GLY A 449 -17.52 -14.43 7.37
C GLY A 449 -16.67 -14.06 8.60
N ASN A 450 -16.28 -12.79 8.73
CA ASN A 450 -15.29 -12.32 9.70
C ASN A 450 -15.91 -12.19 11.12
N LEU A 451 -16.09 -13.33 11.80
CA LEU A 451 -16.71 -13.42 13.13
C LEU A 451 -16.10 -12.47 14.18
N PRO A 452 -14.77 -12.20 14.21
CA PRO A 452 -14.16 -11.19 15.08
C PRO A 452 -14.60 -9.75 14.80
N ARG A 453 -14.72 -9.36 13.52
CA ARG A 453 -15.26 -8.05 13.12
C ARG A 453 -16.73 -7.93 13.51
N VAL A 454 -17.54 -9.00 13.38
CA VAL A 454 -18.96 -9.00 13.78
C VAL A 454 -19.14 -8.65 15.27
N LEU A 455 -18.32 -9.18 16.18
CA LEU A 455 -18.39 -8.85 17.61
C LEU A 455 -17.92 -7.42 17.91
N ALA A 456 -16.86 -6.95 17.25
CA ALA A 456 -16.44 -5.55 17.37
C ALA A 456 -17.54 -4.59 16.89
N THR A 457 -18.21 -4.91 15.78
CA THR A 457 -19.40 -4.21 15.25
C THR A 457 -20.58 -4.24 16.22
N ALA A 458 -20.84 -5.36 16.89
CA ALA A 458 -21.89 -5.46 17.91
C ALA A 458 -21.60 -4.55 19.11
N LEU A 459 -20.35 -4.46 19.54
CA LEU A 459 -19.93 -3.62 20.68
C LEU A 459 -19.84 -2.12 20.32
N LEU A 460 -19.71 -1.74 19.04
CA LEU A 460 -19.46 -0.35 18.63
C LEU A 460 -20.47 0.70 19.17
N PRO A 461 -21.81 0.49 19.14
CA PRO A 461 -22.75 1.47 19.70
C PRO A 461 -22.54 1.71 21.20
N LEU A 462 -22.17 0.67 21.96
CA LEU A 462 -21.81 0.78 23.38
C LEU A 462 -20.49 1.54 23.57
N VAL A 463 -19.45 1.24 22.79
CA VAL A 463 -18.17 1.97 22.80
C VAL A 463 -18.40 3.46 22.56
N PHE A 464 -19.17 3.81 21.53
CA PHE A 464 -19.44 5.21 21.18
C PHE A 464 -20.22 5.94 22.27
N ILE A 465 -21.33 5.39 22.77
CA ILE A 465 -22.14 6.08 23.78
C ILE A 465 -21.39 6.22 25.11
N VAL A 466 -20.54 5.27 25.49
CA VAL A 466 -19.66 5.41 26.65
C VAL A 466 -18.59 6.47 26.41
N PHE A 467 -17.94 6.51 25.24
CA PHE A 467 -16.97 7.55 24.89
C PHE A 467 -17.57 8.97 24.95
N LEU A 468 -18.75 9.17 24.34
CA LEU A 468 -19.47 10.44 24.40
C LEU A 468 -19.83 10.83 25.84
N ASN A 469 -20.32 9.89 26.66
CA ASN A 469 -20.58 10.15 28.09
C ASN A 469 -19.28 10.47 28.87
N VAL A 470 -18.10 9.99 28.46
CA VAL A 470 -16.81 10.32 29.11
C VAL A 470 -16.32 11.73 28.77
N LEU A 471 -16.52 12.19 27.53
CA LEU A 471 -16.21 13.58 27.13
C LEU A 471 -17.14 14.59 27.82
N GLU A 472 -18.43 14.26 27.96
CA GLU A 472 -19.42 15.11 28.60
C GLU A 472 -19.35 15.07 30.14
N ASN A 473 -19.35 13.87 30.75
CA ASN A 473 -19.38 13.70 32.20
C ASN A 473 -17.96 13.68 32.79
N LYS A 474 -17.38 14.87 32.90
CA LYS A 474 -15.95 15.09 33.20
C LYS A 474 -15.50 14.57 34.57
N LYS A 475 -16.39 14.17 35.49
CA LYS A 475 -16.05 13.56 36.79
C LYS A 475 -16.54 12.09 36.93
N GLY A 476 -16.96 11.44 35.83
CA GLY A 476 -17.49 10.08 35.80
C GLY A 476 -16.43 8.97 35.75
N ARG A 477 -15.88 8.58 36.91
CA ARG A 477 -14.85 7.53 37.05
C ARG A 477 -15.26 6.16 36.48
N THR A 478 -16.52 5.76 36.67
CA THR A 478 -17.08 4.51 36.12
C THR A 478 -17.07 4.49 34.59
N GLY A 479 -17.34 5.64 33.94
CA GLY A 479 -17.27 5.76 32.48
C GLY A 479 -15.84 5.61 31.94
N ILE A 480 -14.83 6.09 32.68
CA ILE A 480 -13.42 5.90 32.31
C ILE A 480 -13.05 4.42 32.36
N LEU A 481 -13.34 3.74 33.47
CA LEU A 481 -13.04 2.30 33.62
C LEU A 481 -13.78 1.46 32.58
N ALA A 482 -15.06 1.77 32.33
CA ALA A 482 -15.84 1.11 31.27
C ALA A 482 -15.24 1.34 29.88
N LEU A 483 -14.78 2.55 29.55
CA LEU A 483 -14.16 2.85 28.26
C LEU A 483 -12.81 2.13 28.09
N VAL A 484 -11.94 2.11 29.11
CA VAL A 484 -10.67 1.37 29.09
C VAL A 484 -10.93 -0.12 28.85
N GLY A 485 -11.86 -0.72 29.63
CA GLY A 485 -12.25 -2.12 29.48
C GLY A 485 -12.88 -2.42 28.11
N LEU A 486 -13.73 -1.54 27.59
CA LEU A 486 -14.32 -1.72 26.26
C LEU A 486 -13.27 -1.66 25.15
N ILE A 487 -12.34 -0.72 25.17
CA ILE A 487 -11.27 -0.66 24.15
C ILE A 487 -10.35 -1.88 24.27
N HIS A 488 -10.02 -2.34 25.48
CA HIS A 488 -9.31 -3.61 25.71
C HIS A 488 -10.04 -4.79 25.07
N LEU A 489 -11.35 -4.92 25.29
CA LEU A 489 -12.18 -5.96 24.68
C LEU A 489 -12.23 -5.84 23.15
N ILE A 490 -12.31 -4.64 22.57
CA ILE A 490 -12.26 -4.46 21.09
C ILE A 490 -10.88 -4.85 20.54
N VAL A 491 -9.77 -4.58 21.24
CA VAL A 491 -8.43 -5.07 20.83
C VAL A 491 -8.39 -6.60 20.82
N LEU A 492 -8.92 -7.25 21.87
CA LEU A 492 -9.02 -8.71 21.95
C LEU A 492 -10.11 -9.30 21.03
N CYS A 493 -11.01 -8.50 20.47
CA CYS A 493 -11.87 -8.86 19.34
C CYS A 493 -11.08 -8.80 18.03
N HIS A 494 -10.53 -7.63 17.68
CA HIS A 494 -9.86 -7.42 16.40
C HIS A 494 -8.99 -6.14 16.42
N ALA A 495 -7.67 -6.29 16.58
CA ALA A 495 -6.72 -5.17 16.71
C ALA A 495 -6.85 -4.05 15.65
N MET A 496 -6.92 -4.39 14.36
CA MET A 496 -7.07 -3.37 13.30
C MET A 496 -8.39 -2.59 13.38
N ILE A 497 -9.50 -3.24 13.79
CA ILE A 497 -10.79 -2.56 14.02
C ILE A 497 -10.71 -1.68 15.27
N ALA A 498 -9.99 -2.10 16.31
CA ALA A 498 -9.72 -1.27 17.48
C ALA A 498 -8.97 0.03 17.12
N ALA A 499 -7.93 -0.06 16.30
CA ALA A 499 -7.19 1.09 15.81
C ALA A 499 -8.08 2.04 14.98
N ILE A 500 -8.89 1.49 14.06
CA ILE A 500 -9.88 2.23 13.27
C ILE A 500 -10.89 2.94 14.18
N TYR A 501 -11.46 2.26 15.18
CA TYR A 501 -12.41 2.87 16.11
C TYR A 501 -11.75 3.98 16.94
N CYS A 502 -10.53 3.80 17.44
CA CYS A 502 -9.79 4.85 18.15
C CYS A 502 -9.56 6.09 17.28
N LEU A 503 -9.18 5.91 16.00
CA LEU A 503 -9.05 7.02 15.03
C LEU A 503 -10.38 7.73 14.77
N CYS A 504 -11.46 6.96 14.57
CA CYS A 504 -12.80 7.51 14.32
C CYS A 504 -13.35 8.29 15.52
N LEU A 505 -13.17 7.77 16.74
CA LEU A 505 -13.54 8.43 17.99
C LEU A 505 -12.71 9.71 18.22
N MET A 506 -11.44 9.71 17.81
CA MET A 506 -10.59 10.89 17.88
C MET A 506 -11.04 11.98 16.91
N MET A 507 -11.26 11.64 15.64
CA MET A 507 -11.83 12.54 14.62
C MET A 507 -13.20 13.09 15.06
N PHE A 508 -14.07 12.24 15.62
CA PHE A 508 -15.33 12.68 16.22
C PHE A 508 -15.13 13.68 17.36
N SER A 509 -14.16 13.47 18.25
CA SER A 509 -13.86 14.41 19.34
C SER A 509 -13.33 15.76 18.85
N LEU A 510 -12.62 15.79 17.71
CA LEU A 510 -12.16 17.03 17.07
C LEU A 510 -13.36 17.81 16.49
N PHE A 511 -14.24 17.15 15.73
CA PHE A 511 -15.46 17.80 15.23
C PHE A 511 -16.42 18.22 16.36
N LEU A 512 -16.48 17.47 17.47
CA LEU A 512 -17.24 17.84 18.66
C LEU A 512 -16.66 19.11 19.31
N GLY A 513 -15.34 19.31 19.24
CA GLY A 513 -14.66 20.55 19.59
C GLY A 513 -15.05 21.71 18.67
N VAL A 514 -15.01 21.51 17.35
CA VAL A 514 -15.42 22.51 16.34
C VAL A 514 -16.86 22.97 16.55
N PHE A 515 -17.79 22.05 16.81
CA PHE A 515 -19.19 22.38 17.12
C PHE A 515 -19.44 22.75 18.59
N ARG A 516 -18.39 23.13 19.33
CA ARG A 516 -18.41 23.63 20.72
C ARG A 516 -19.06 22.68 21.74
N GLY A 517 -19.16 21.38 21.42
CA GLY A 517 -19.65 20.34 22.32
C GLY A 517 -18.62 19.89 23.37
N CYS A 518 -17.32 20.04 23.09
CA CYS A 518 -16.24 19.82 24.05
C CYS A 518 -15.10 20.84 23.88
N ARG A 519 -14.12 20.82 24.78
CA ARG A 519 -12.90 21.65 24.76
C ARG A 519 -11.70 20.77 24.39
N MET A 520 -10.62 21.36 23.87
CA MET A 520 -9.40 20.61 23.50
C MET A 520 -8.81 19.74 24.63
N ARG A 521 -8.93 20.17 25.90
CA ARG A 521 -8.52 19.36 27.07
C ARG A 521 -9.36 18.08 27.24
N ASP A 522 -10.61 18.07 26.79
CA ASP A 522 -11.45 16.87 26.79
C ASP A 522 -11.04 15.90 25.67
N CYS A 523 -10.68 16.42 24.49
CA CYS A 523 -10.16 15.62 23.37
C CYS A 523 -8.83 14.93 23.74
N LEU A 524 -7.88 15.68 24.33
CA LEU A 524 -6.61 15.13 24.84
C LEU A 524 -6.83 14.05 25.91
N ARG A 525 -7.79 14.25 26.82
CA ARG A 525 -8.20 13.22 27.78
C ARG A 525 -8.80 12.00 27.08
N GLY A 526 -9.62 12.20 26.05
CA GLY A 526 -10.14 11.12 25.20
C GLY A 526 -9.00 10.27 24.64
N LEU A 527 -7.96 10.92 24.08
CA LEU A 527 -6.77 10.26 23.55
C LEU A 527 -6.05 9.44 24.63
N ILE A 528 -5.78 10.02 25.79
CA ILE A 528 -5.13 9.33 26.92
C ILE A 528 -5.91 8.08 27.34
N ILE A 529 -7.25 8.14 27.41
CA ILE A 529 -8.08 7.00 27.82
C ILE A 529 -8.14 5.92 26.74
N LEU A 530 -8.24 6.29 25.45
CA LEU A 530 -8.19 5.33 24.34
C LEU A 530 -6.83 4.62 24.28
N THR A 531 -5.72 5.38 24.37
CA THR A 531 -4.36 4.83 24.40
C THR A 531 -4.15 3.91 25.61
N ALA A 532 -4.63 4.27 26.79
CA ALA A 532 -4.58 3.40 27.97
C ALA A 532 -5.40 2.11 27.77
N GLY A 533 -6.58 2.20 27.14
CA GLY A 533 -7.36 1.03 26.72
C GLY A 533 -6.55 0.06 25.87
N VAL A 534 -5.92 0.55 24.80
CA VAL A 534 -5.06 -0.26 23.93
C VAL A 534 -3.84 -0.82 24.69
N ALA A 535 -3.17 -0.01 25.51
CA ALA A 535 -1.98 -0.40 26.23
C ALA A 535 -2.23 -1.46 27.33
N THR A 536 -3.42 -1.52 27.94
CA THR A 536 -3.78 -2.62 28.84
C THR A 536 -3.91 -3.98 28.14
N ALA A 537 -4.08 -4.02 26.81
CA ALA A 537 -4.13 -5.26 26.02
C ALA A 537 -2.74 -5.66 25.45
N ALA A 538 -1.66 -4.98 25.84
CA ALA A 538 -0.31 -5.21 25.32
C ALA A 538 0.25 -6.62 25.55
N TRP A 539 -0.27 -7.34 26.55
CA TRP A 539 0.10 -8.73 26.87
C TRP A 539 -0.15 -9.70 25.70
N TRP A 540 -1.16 -9.40 24.88
CA TRP A 540 -1.45 -10.09 23.62
C TRP A 540 -1.00 -9.26 22.41
N LEU A 541 -1.31 -7.96 22.40
CA LEU A 541 -1.09 -7.10 21.23
C LEU A 541 0.40 -6.91 20.89
N LEU A 542 1.32 -6.86 21.86
CA LEU A 542 2.74 -6.67 21.55
C LEU A 542 3.37 -7.94 20.93
N PRO A 543 3.14 -9.17 21.45
CA PRO A 543 3.48 -10.41 20.75
C PRO A 543 2.82 -10.58 19.38
N SER A 544 1.57 -10.11 19.19
CA SER A 544 0.85 -10.24 17.91
C SER A 544 1.41 -9.35 16.80
N LEU A 545 2.14 -8.28 17.15
CA LEU A 545 2.74 -7.33 16.20
C LEU A 545 4.17 -7.71 15.76
N LYS A 546 4.80 -8.73 16.40
CA LYS A 546 6.11 -9.26 15.98
C LYS A 546 5.91 -10.49 15.09
N GLY A 547 6.00 -10.28 13.77
CA GLY A 547 5.75 -11.32 12.75
C GLY A 547 4.30 -11.33 12.26
N GLY A 548 3.99 -12.23 11.33
CA GLY A 548 2.68 -12.26 10.67
C GLY A 548 2.45 -11.05 9.77
N ILE A 549 1.22 -10.51 9.74
CA ILE A 549 0.80 -9.47 8.78
C ILE A 549 1.62 -8.16 8.85
N THR A 550 2.26 -7.86 9.99
CA THR A 550 3.16 -6.71 10.15
C THR A 550 4.60 -6.96 9.65
N GLY A 551 4.93 -8.21 9.33
CA GLY A 551 6.20 -8.60 8.68
C GLY A 551 6.09 -8.76 7.16
N LEU A 552 4.90 -8.59 6.56
CA LEU A 552 4.71 -8.62 5.11
C LEU A 552 5.17 -7.31 4.45
N ASP A 553 5.58 -7.38 3.18
CA ASP A 553 6.03 -6.22 2.40
C ASP A 553 4.93 -5.13 2.31
N ALA A 554 5.25 -3.93 2.80
CA ALA A 554 4.31 -2.83 2.94
C ALA A 554 3.93 -2.13 1.62
N GLU A 555 4.60 -2.45 0.51
CA GLU A 555 4.25 -2.00 -0.84
C GLU A 555 3.30 -3.00 -1.51
N ALA A 556 3.61 -4.31 -1.43
CA ALA A 556 2.69 -5.37 -1.83
C ALA A 556 1.34 -5.26 -1.09
N MET A 557 1.37 -5.03 0.23
CA MET A 557 0.18 -4.82 1.04
C MET A 557 -0.61 -3.54 0.68
N LYS A 558 0.03 -2.49 0.11
CA LYS A 558 -0.68 -1.30 -0.42
C LYS A 558 -1.33 -1.57 -1.77
N ASN A 559 -0.69 -2.38 -2.62
CA ASN A 559 -1.20 -2.72 -3.94
C ASN A 559 -2.39 -3.70 -3.87
N ALA A 560 -2.47 -4.51 -2.81
CA ALA A 560 -3.63 -5.36 -2.50
C ALA A 560 -4.87 -4.60 -1.98
N ILE A 561 -4.78 -3.27 -1.73
CA ILE A 561 -5.90 -2.51 -1.15
C ILE A 561 -6.95 -2.19 -2.23
N GLN A 562 -8.09 -2.87 -2.13
CA GLN A 562 -9.25 -2.61 -2.97
C GLN A 562 -9.99 -1.32 -2.56
N PHE A 563 -10.30 -0.50 -3.56
CA PHE A 563 -11.21 0.64 -3.48
C PHE A 563 -12.39 0.35 -4.41
N ILE A 564 -13.61 0.64 -3.98
CA ILE A 564 -14.82 0.26 -4.74
C ILE A 564 -15.43 1.53 -5.35
N PRO A 565 -15.61 1.60 -6.68
CA PRO A 565 -16.22 2.76 -7.34
C PRO A 565 -17.58 3.13 -6.75
N SER A 566 -17.90 4.42 -6.73
CA SER A 566 -19.20 4.92 -6.26
C SER A 566 -20.35 4.44 -7.15
N GLN A 567 -20.10 4.24 -8.44
CA GLN A 567 -21.04 3.69 -9.41
C GLN A 567 -21.47 2.26 -9.07
N ILE A 568 -20.61 1.46 -8.44
CA ILE A 568 -20.91 0.08 -8.02
C ILE A 568 -21.48 0.08 -6.60
N SER A 569 -20.80 0.74 -5.66
CA SER A 569 -21.17 0.72 -4.24
C SER A 569 -22.45 1.51 -3.88
N LEU A 570 -23.00 2.29 -4.82
CA LEU A 570 -24.29 2.98 -4.66
C LEU A 570 -25.40 2.43 -5.59
N ASP A 571 -25.12 1.44 -6.43
CA ASP A 571 -26.13 0.82 -7.30
C ASP A 571 -26.98 -0.21 -6.52
N PRO A 572 -28.30 0.02 -6.35
CA PRO A 572 -29.18 -0.90 -5.63
C PRO A 572 -29.44 -2.21 -6.38
N THR A 573 -29.06 -2.32 -7.66
CA THR A 573 -29.26 -3.49 -8.53
C THR A 573 -28.03 -4.39 -8.61
N TYR A 574 -26.81 -3.84 -8.61
CA TYR A 574 -25.55 -4.60 -8.71
C TYR A 574 -25.39 -5.67 -7.60
N ARG A 575 -25.91 -5.39 -6.39
CA ARG A 575 -25.93 -6.38 -5.29
C ARG A 575 -26.66 -7.68 -5.62
N PHE A 576 -27.57 -7.70 -6.60
CA PHE A 576 -28.29 -8.92 -7.00
C PHE A 576 -27.52 -9.75 -8.03
N SER A 577 -26.63 -9.15 -8.84
CA SER A 577 -25.73 -9.89 -9.73
C SER A 577 -24.49 -10.40 -8.99
N ASN A 578 -23.96 -9.65 -8.03
CA ASN A 578 -22.92 -10.11 -7.11
C ASN A 578 -23.21 -9.71 -5.65
N ARG A 579 -23.75 -10.68 -4.90
CA ARG A 579 -24.10 -10.56 -3.46
C ARG A 579 -22.92 -10.31 -2.52
N GLU A 580 -21.69 -10.55 -2.97
CA GLU A 580 -20.47 -10.34 -2.18
C GLU A 580 -19.92 -8.91 -2.34
N THR A 581 -20.53 -8.11 -3.22
CA THR A 581 -20.13 -6.73 -3.46
C THR A 581 -20.50 -5.82 -2.28
N PHE A 582 -19.59 -4.92 -1.93
CA PHE A 582 -19.87 -3.85 -0.97
C PHE A 582 -20.91 -2.88 -1.54
N TYR A 583 -21.99 -2.64 -0.81
CA TYR A 583 -23.03 -1.66 -1.14
C TYR A 583 -23.32 -0.79 0.09
N TRP A 584 -23.25 0.54 -0.10
CA TRP A 584 -23.46 1.55 0.93
C TRP A 584 -24.94 1.77 1.29
N GLY A 585 -25.86 1.55 0.35
CA GLY A 585 -27.26 1.96 0.47
C GLY A 585 -27.55 3.29 -0.22
N THR A 586 -28.41 3.28 -1.25
CA THR A 586 -29.02 4.51 -1.78
C THR A 586 -29.81 5.27 -0.70
N SER A 587 -30.34 4.55 0.28
CA SER A 587 -30.95 5.10 1.50
C SER A 587 -30.01 6.00 2.32
N LEU A 588 -28.68 5.82 2.23
CA LEU A 588 -27.71 6.72 2.84
C LEU A 588 -27.58 8.05 2.10
N LEU A 589 -27.72 8.08 0.76
CA LEU A 589 -27.68 9.34 -0.01
C LEU A 589 -28.86 10.24 0.37
N LEU A 590 -30.06 9.66 0.52
CA LEU A 590 -31.22 10.38 1.05
C LEU A 590 -30.99 10.82 2.51
N SER A 591 -30.40 9.95 3.34
CA SER A 591 -30.09 10.28 4.73
C SER A 591 -29.08 11.43 4.86
N LEU A 592 -28.10 11.53 3.94
CA LEU A 592 -27.17 12.66 3.84
C LEU A 592 -27.89 13.94 3.41
N PHE A 593 -28.65 13.90 2.31
CA PHE A 593 -29.41 15.05 1.80
C PHE A 593 -30.33 15.64 2.88
N VAL A 594 -31.11 14.81 3.56
CA VAL A 594 -31.97 15.25 4.68
C VAL A 594 -31.12 15.74 5.86
N THR A 595 -29.98 15.13 6.18
CA THR A 595 -29.08 15.58 7.25
C THR A 595 -28.49 16.97 6.99
N PHE A 596 -28.14 17.29 5.75
CA PHE A 596 -27.65 18.61 5.37
C PHE A 596 -28.76 19.68 5.40
N ILE A 597 -29.95 19.41 4.87
CA ILE A 597 -31.04 20.41 4.91
C ILE A 597 -31.51 20.65 6.35
N THR A 598 -31.53 19.62 7.20
CA THR A 598 -31.95 19.72 8.60
C THR A 598 -30.83 20.12 9.57
N TRP A 599 -29.63 20.41 9.07
CA TRP A 599 -28.40 20.66 9.84
C TRP A 599 -28.55 21.62 11.02
N ARG A 600 -29.29 22.73 10.84
CA ARG A 600 -29.52 23.74 11.90
C ARG A 600 -30.27 23.17 13.12
N GLY A 601 -31.11 22.16 12.91
CA GLY A 601 -31.91 21.49 13.94
C GLY A 601 -31.31 20.18 14.46
N LYS A 602 -29.99 19.98 14.35
CA LYS A 602 -29.27 18.83 14.93
C LYS A 602 -28.31 19.27 16.04
N PRO A 603 -28.13 18.48 17.13
CA PRO A 603 -27.18 18.79 18.18
C PRO A 603 -25.73 18.67 17.70
N SER A 604 -24.79 19.28 18.43
CA SER A 604 -23.35 19.30 18.07
C SER A 604 -22.75 17.91 17.85
N TRP A 605 -23.10 16.92 18.67
CA TRP A 605 -22.64 15.53 18.49
C TRP A 605 -23.18 14.87 17.22
N ALA A 606 -24.42 15.16 16.82
CA ALA A 606 -25.00 14.65 15.58
C ALA A 606 -24.37 15.31 14.33
N ARG A 607 -24.07 16.63 14.39
CA ARG A 607 -23.29 17.33 13.34
C ARG A 607 -21.87 16.77 13.21
N SER A 608 -21.24 16.45 14.35
CA SER A 608 -19.92 15.83 14.38
C SER A 608 -19.92 14.46 13.70
N LEU A 609 -20.91 13.61 14.02
CA LEU A 609 -21.10 12.32 13.37
C LEU A 609 -21.42 12.43 11.88
N ALA A 610 -22.19 13.42 11.44
CA ALA A 610 -22.46 13.64 10.01
C ALA A 610 -21.17 13.86 9.21
N LEU A 611 -20.27 14.75 9.68
CA LEU A 611 -18.98 14.96 9.01
C LEU A 611 -18.07 13.74 9.08
N CYS A 612 -18.04 13.04 10.22
CA CYS A 612 -17.30 11.78 10.34
C CYS A 612 -17.79 10.75 9.32
N GLY A 613 -19.12 10.55 9.22
CA GLY A 613 -19.74 9.62 8.29
C GLY A 613 -19.40 9.94 6.82
N VAL A 614 -19.54 11.20 6.42
CA VAL A 614 -19.19 11.65 5.06
C VAL A 614 -17.71 11.41 4.75
N ILE A 615 -16.79 11.85 5.62
CA ILE A 615 -15.35 11.71 5.38
C ILE A 615 -14.94 10.23 5.30
N LEU A 616 -15.45 9.39 6.22
CA LEU A 616 -15.17 7.96 6.24
C LEU A 616 -15.83 7.20 5.08
N MET A 617 -16.94 7.70 4.53
CA MET A 617 -17.52 7.18 3.30
C MET A 617 -16.63 7.52 2.10
N LEU A 618 -16.20 8.78 1.95
CA LEU A 618 -15.43 9.26 0.81
C LEU A 618 -14.08 8.53 0.65
N ILE A 619 -13.36 8.25 1.75
CA ILE A 619 -12.07 7.52 1.68
C ILE A 619 -12.18 6.08 1.16
N THR A 620 -13.40 5.50 1.04
CA THR A 620 -13.59 4.17 0.42
C THR A 620 -13.57 4.19 -1.11
N PHE A 621 -13.75 5.36 -1.72
CA PHE A 621 -13.83 5.50 -3.18
C PHE A 621 -12.44 5.75 -3.81
N PRO A 622 -12.15 5.23 -5.03
CA PRO A 622 -10.86 5.39 -5.69
C PRO A 622 -10.36 6.84 -5.83
N LEU A 623 -11.29 7.80 -5.99
CA LEU A 623 -11.00 9.23 -6.11
C LEU A 623 -10.21 9.80 -4.89
N PHE A 624 -10.39 9.22 -3.71
CA PHE A 624 -9.76 9.68 -2.47
C PHE A 624 -8.51 8.86 -2.07
N ARG A 625 -8.04 7.95 -2.94
CA ARG A 625 -6.86 7.09 -2.72
C ARG A 625 -5.61 7.85 -2.28
N LEU A 626 -5.38 9.07 -2.81
CA LEU A 626 -4.23 9.90 -2.42
C LEU A 626 -4.29 10.33 -0.95
N LEU A 627 -5.45 10.81 -0.48
CA LEU A 627 -5.64 11.19 0.93
C LEU A 627 -5.47 9.99 1.86
N TYR A 628 -5.94 8.82 1.43
CA TYR A 628 -5.80 7.57 2.17
C TYR A 628 -4.33 7.10 2.27
N ILE A 629 -3.56 7.13 1.18
CA ILE A 629 -2.17 6.62 1.17
C ILE A 629 -1.28 7.43 2.14
N ILE A 630 -1.55 8.73 2.28
CA ILE A 630 -0.87 9.65 3.22
C ILE A 630 -1.10 9.28 4.69
N MET A 631 -2.15 8.52 5.03
CA MET A 631 -2.42 8.13 6.41
C MET A 631 -1.30 7.23 6.99
N PRO A 632 -0.88 7.45 8.26
CA PRO A 632 0.04 6.53 8.92
C PRO A 632 -0.58 5.14 9.03
N LEU A 633 0.23 4.10 8.77
CA LEU A 633 -0.21 2.69 8.72
C LEU A 633 -1.31 2.39 7.66
N SER A 634 -1.38 3.17 6.57
CA SER A 634 -2.28 2.94 5.43
C SER A 634 -2.17 1.57 4.76
N HIS A 635 -1.09 0.80 5.00
CA HIS A 635 -0.96 -0.59 4.55
C HIS A 635 -1.75 -1.60 5.43
N LEU A 636 -2.15 -1.23 6.64
CA LEU A 636 -2.91 -2.08 7.58
C LEU A 636 -4.38 -1.61 7.74
N LEU A 637 -4.62 -0.30 7.70
CA LEU A 637 -5.91 0.33 8.04
C LEU A 637 -6.88 0.40 6.85
N TRP A 638 -7.23 -0.74 6.25
CA TRP A 638 -7.95 -0.81 4.96
C TRP A 638 -9.24 0.06 4.89
N PRO A 639 -9.53 0.74 3.76
CA PRO A 639 -10.59 1.76 3.69
C PRO A 639 -11.99 1.18 4.00
N LEU A 640 -12.32 0.03 3.42
CA LEU A 640 -13.61 -0.64 3.58
C LEU A 640 -13.90 -1.14 5.02
N ARG A 641 -12.93 -1.04 5.95
CA ARG A 641 -13.14 -1.34 7.38
C ARG A 641 -13.63 -0.13 8.18
N PHE A 642 -13.56 1.09 7.63
CA PHE A 642 -14.18 2.29 8.22
C PHE A 642 -15.70 2.35 8.01
N SER A 643 -16.25 1.54 7.08
CA SER A 643 -17.67 1.50 6.70
C SER A 643 -18.62 1.43 7.88
N THR A 644 -18.31 0.54 8.83
CA THR A 644 -19.14 0.24 9.99
C THR A 644 -19.27 1.46 10.93
N PHE A 645 -18.19 2.22 11.14
CA PHE A 645 -18.26 3.46 11.92
C PHE A 645 -18.99 4.57 11.16
N ALA A 646 -18.75 4.70 9.86
CA ALA A 646 -19.44 5.67 9.01
C ALA A 646 -20.96 5.44 9.01
N ALA A 647 -21.41 4.20 8.83
CA ALA A 647 -22.82 3.81 8.88
C ALA A 647 -23.45 4.13 10.26
N MET A 648 -22.79 3.77 11.36
CA MET A 648 -23.25 4.14 12.72
C MET A 648 -23.39 5.68 12.83
N ALA A 649 -22.39 6.43 12.38
CA ALA A 649 -22.38 7.87 12.46
C ALA A 649 -23.51 8.52 11.64
N MET A 650 -23.78 7.99 10.43
CA MET A 650 -24.82 8.48 9.54
C MET A 650 -26.23 8.15 10.05
N VAL A 651 -26.48 6.91 10.49
CA VAL A 651 -27.77 6.49 11.08
C VAL A 651 -28.06 7.25 12.37
N ALA A 652 -27.07 7.39 13.26
CA ALA A 652 -27.20 8.16 14.49
C ALA A 652 -27.49 9.65 14.22
N SER A 653 -26.86 10.23 13.19
CA SER A 653 -27.06 11.63 12.84
C SER A 653 -28.40 11.87 12.17
N CYS A 654 -28.78 11.08 11.15
CA CYS A 654 -29.98 11.35 10.36
C CYS A 654 -31.27 11.28 11.19
N LEU A 655 -31.36 10.33 12.13
CA LEU A 655 -32.51 10.14 13.03
C LEU A 655 -32.56 11.12 14.22
N THR A 656 -31.50 11.92 14.48
CA THR A 656 -31.43 12.83 15.64
C THR A 656 -31.81 14.27 15.28
N PHE A 657 -32.62 14.91 16.13
CA PHE A 657 -33.03 16.31 16.00
C PHE A 657 -33.18 16.99 17.37
N ASP A 658 -32.95 18.30 17.44
CA ASP A 658 -33.18 19.11 18.62
C ASP A 658 -34.68 19.41 18.80
N SER A 659 -35.26 18.90 19.89
CA SER A 659 -36.69 18.94 20.26
C SER A 659 -37.65 18.09 19.40
N PRO A 660 -38.37 17.09 19.99
CA PRO A 660 -39.36 16.26 19.29
C PRO A 660 -40.75 16.92 19.16
N GLU A 661 -40.84 18.23 19.44
CA GLU A 661 -42.02 19.09 19.23
C GLU A 661 -41.79 20.15 18.12
N MET A 662 -40.59 20.18 17.52
CA MET A 662 -40.25 21.08 16.41
C MET A 662 -40.97 20.72 15.09
N ARG A 663 -41.34 21.75 14.30
CA ARG A 663 -41.72 21.64 12.88
C ARG A 663 -40.56 22.12 12.01
N LEU A 664 -40.18 21.35 11.00
CA LEU A 664 -39.14 21.73 10.03
C LEU A 664 -39.80 22.40 8.82
N ARG A 665 -39.24 23.52 8.35
CA ARG A 665 -39.60 24.13 7.06
C ARG A 665 -38.71 23.55 5.96
N LEU A 666 -39.23 22.57 5.23
CA LEU A 666 -38.57 21.88 4.12
C LEU A 666 -39.24 22.32 2.81
N ILE A 667 -38.53 23.12 2.00
CA ILE A 667 -38.93 23.52 0.63
C ILE A 667 -40.41 23.96 0.59
N LYS A 668 -40.71 25.06 1.29
CA LYS A 668 -42.06 25.64 1.55
C LYS A 668 -43.02 24.81 2.43
N PHE A 669 -42.83 23.50 2.61
CA PHE A 669 -43.69 22.66 3.46
C PHE A 669 -43.26 22.65 4.94
N ALA A 670 -44.22 22.57 5.86
CA ALA A 670 -44.00 22.51 7.30
C ALA A 670 -44.22 21.08 7.85
N LEU A 671 -43.18 20.24 7.82
CA LEU A 671 -43.26 18.83 8.18
C LEU A 671 -42.94 18.59 9.67
N PRO A 672 -43.69 17.73 10.40
CA PRO A 672 -43.33 17.33 11.75
C PRO A 672 -42.08 16.44 11.75
N VAL A 673 -41.12 16.72 12.65
CA VAL A 673 -39.87 15.94 12.79
C VAL A 673 -40.12 14.43 12.91
N ARG A 674 -41.19 14.01 13.61
CA ARG A 674 -41.54 12.60 13.81
C ARG A 674 -41.89 11.88 12.50
N VAL A 675 -42.60 12.56 11.59
CA VAL A 675 -42.98 12.01 10.26
C VAL A 675 -41.72 11.86 9.40
N LEU A 676 -40.84 12.88 9.38
CA LEU A 676 -39.57 12.82 8.67
C LEU A 676 -38.68 11.67 9.19
N THR A 677 -38.59 11.52 10.52
CA THR A 677 -37.76 10.48 11.15
C THR A 677 -38.28 9.07 10.84
N PHE A 678 -39.60 8.88 10.86
CA PHE A 678 -40.22 7.61 10.49
C PHE A 678 -40.09 7.31 8.99
N GLY A 679 -40.21 8.31 8.12
CA GLY A 679 -39.95 8.17 6.68
C GLY A 679 -38.51 7.77 6.37
N LEU A 680 -37.52 8.41 7.01
CA LEU A 680 -36.12 8.01 6.92
C LEU A 680 -35.90 6.56 7.37
N PHE A 681 -36.49 6.19 8.52
CA PHE A 681 -36.44 4.81 9.03
C PHE A 681 -37.02 3.80 8.03
N LEU A 682 -38.17 4.08 7.42
CA LEU A 682 -38.76 3.19 6.41
C LEU A 682 -37.87 3.03 5.17
N VAL A 683 -37.27 4.12 4.66
CA VAL A 683 -36.38 4.04 3.49
C VAL A 683 -35.10 3.24 3.81
N LEU A 684 -34.49 3.47 4.98
CA LEU A 684 -33.35 2.68 5.46
C LEU A 684 -33.73 1.19 5.62
N LEU A 685 -34.89 0.91 6.20
CA LEU A 685 -35.36 -0.46 6.45
C LEU A 685 -35.64 -1.21 5.15
N VAL A 686 -36.35 -0.60 4.21
CA VAL A 686 -36.68 -1.23 2.91
C VAL A 686 -35.40 -1.56 2.12
N ASP A 687 -34.42 -0.65 2.08
CA ASP A 687 -33.14 -0.89 1.41
C ASP A 687 -32.35 -2.05 2.07
N CYS A 688 -32.44 -2.19 3.40
CA CYS A 688 -31.85 -3.32 4.13
C CYS A 688 -32.59 -4.65 3.88
N LEU A 689 -33.92 -4.64 3.87
CA LEU A 689 -34.74 -5.85 3.74
C LEU A 689 -34.51 -6.63 2.44
N PHE A 690 -34.16 -5.95 1.34
CA PHE A 690 -33.77 -6.63 0.09
C PHE A 690 -32.48 -7.46 0.23
N SER A 691 -31.56 -7.07 1.12
CA SER A 691 -30.30 -7.79 1.34
C SER A 691 -30.42 -8.95 2.34
N VAL A 692 -31.47 -8.97 3.18
CA VAL A 692 -31.70 -10.01 4.21
C VAL A 692 -31.81 -11.42 3.60
N PRO A 693 -32.74 -11.75 2.69
CA PRO A 693 -32.87 -13.11 2.17
C PRO A 693 -31.69 -13.53 1.28
N LEU A 694 -31.03 -12.56 0.64
CA LEU A 694 -29.87 -12.76 -0.23
C LEU A 694 -28.63 -13.23 0.54
N LEU A 695 -28.45 -12.72 1.76
CA LEU A 695 -27.23 -12.92 2.57
C LEU A 695 -27.45 -13.83 3.78
N ILE A 696 -28.57 -13.68 4.50
CA ILE A 696 -28.87 -14.41 5.74
C ILE A 696 -29.46 -15.78 5.41
N ASN A 697 -28.58 -16.66 4.93
CA ASN A 697 -28.86 -18.06 4.60
C ASN A 697 -27.66 -18.94 4.96
N THR A 698 -27.90 -20.24 5.02
CA THR A 698 -26.90 -21.31 5.17
C THR A 698 -26.93 -22.21 3.93
N ARG A 699 -25.95 -23.10 3.77
CA ARG A 699 -25.80 -24.02 2.63
C ARG A 699 -25.68 -25.47 3.10
N ALA A 700 -25.93 -26.40 2.17
CA ALA A 700 -25.43 -27.76 2.31
C ALA A 700 -23.89 -27.77 2.25
N SER A 701 -23.26 -28.78 2.87
CA SER A 701 -21.81 -28.98 2.75
C SER A 701 -21.43 -29.50 1.35
N SER A 702 -20.16 -29.34 0.95
CA SER A 702 -19.65 -29.92 -0.30
C SER A 702 -19.51 -31.43 -0.14
N LEU A 703 -20.26 -32.19 -0.95
CA LEU A 703 -20.22 -33.64 -0.94
C LEU A 703 -18.83 -34.17 -1.36
N ASP A 704 -18.23 -33.59 -2.41
CA ASP A 704 -16.89 -33.95 -2.88
C ASP A 704 -15.82 -33.72 -1.80
N LEU A 705 -15.81 -32.57 -1.13
CA LEU A 705 -14.83 -32.30 -0.05
C LEU A 705 -15.02 -33.21 1.17
N LEU A 706 -16.27 -33.58 1.50
CA LEU A 706 -16.55 -34.57 2.55
C LEU A 706 -16.06 -35.98 2.17
N GLN A 707 -16.29 -36.42 0.92
CA GLN A 707 -15.78 -37.71 0.44
C GLN A 707 -14.24 -37.73 0.38
N ILE A 708 -13.61 -36.63 -0.03
CA ILE A 708 -12.16 -36.46 0.03
C ILE A 708 -11.66 -36.56 1.47
N ALA A 709 -12.30 -35.87 2.42
CA ALA A 709 -11.93 -35.88 3.83
C ALA A 709 -11.97 -37.30 4.43
N GLU A 710 -13.08 -38.03 4.26
CA GLU A 710 -13.17 -39.42 4.74
C GLU A 710 -12.18 -40.36 4.02
N ARG A 711 -11.87 -40.12 2.74
CA ARG A 711 -10.87 -40.92 2.02
C ARG A 711 -9.45 -40.69 2.55
N ILE A 712 -9.02 -39.45 2.77
CA ILE A 712 -7.68 -39.15 3.32
C ILE A 712 -7.56 -39.49 4.81
N LYS A 713 -8.67 -39.51 5.56
CA LYS A 713 -8.75 -39.99 6.96
C LYS A 713 -8.47 -41.49 7.08
N SER A 714 -8.93 -42.28 6.12
CA SER A 714 -8.73 -43.74 6.07
C SER A 714 -7.40 -44.20 5.44
N ALA A 715 -6.63 -43.28 4.85
CA ALA A 715 -5.41 -43.58 4.10
C ALA A 715 -4.12 -43.52 4.96
N SER A 716 -3.02 -44.05 4.42
CA SER A 716 -1.66 -43.69 4.83
C SER A 716 -1.33 -42.23 4.42
N GLY A 717 -0.33 -41.63 5.07
CA GLY A 717 0.06 -40.22 4.84
C GLY A 717 0.29 -39.44 6.15
N TRP A 718 0.61 -38.15 6.02
CA TRP A 718 0.89 -37.20 7.08
C TRP A 718 0.16 -35.87 6.86
N ARG A 719 0.61 -35.05 5.90
CA ARG A 719 0.10 -33.70 5.64
C ARG A 719 -0.57 -33.56 4.28
N VAL A 720 -1.65 -32.78 4.26
CA VAL A 720 -2.34 -32.39 3.03
C VAL A 720 -1.95 -30.98 2.57
N ALA A 721 -1.81 -30.80 1.25
CA ALA A 721 -1.67 -29.52 0.59
C ALA A 721 -2.89 -29.27 -0.32
N THR A 722 -3.49 -28.08 -0.23
CA THR A 722 -4.63 -27.71 -1.08
C THR A 722 -4.13 -26.79 -2.20
N ILE A 723 -4.22 -27.28 -3.43
CA ILE A 723 -3.62 -26.70 -4.64
C ILE A 723 -4.77 -26.17 -5.51
N ASP A 724 -5.34 -25.04 -5.08
CA ASP A 724 -6.62 -24.52 -5.59
C ASP A 724 -6.65 -23.01 -5.86
N LEU A 725 -5.54 -22.29 -5.64
CA LEU A 725 -5.46 -20.82 -5.63
C LEU A 725 -6.50 -20.16 -4.70
N SER A 726 -6.80 -20.80 -3.56
CA SER A 726 -7.84 -20.41 -2.57
C SER A 726 -9.29 -20.42 -3.08
N MET A 727 -9.58 -20.98 -4.26
CA MET A 727 -10.93 -21.03 -4.84
C MET A 727 -11.93 -21.91 -4.08
N LEU A 728 -11.48 -22.78 -3.15
CA LEU A 728 -12.33 -23.60 -2.27
C LEU A 728 -12.67 -22.90 -0.93
N GLY A 729 -12.13 -21.70 -0.70
CA GLY A 729 -12.31 -20.90 0.51
C GLY A 729 -11.72 -21.57 1.77
N SER A 730 -12.23 -21.21 2.95
CA SER A 730 -11.76 -21.80 4.23
C SER A 730 -12.26 -23.22 4.52
N THR A 731 -13.10 -23.80 3.65
CA THR A 731 -13.71 -25.13 3.83
C THR A 731 -12.68 -26.27 4.01
N PRO A 732 -11.63 -26.40 3.16
CA PRO A 732 -10.61 -27.45 3.30
C PRO A 732 -9.79 -27.32 4.60
N SER A 733 -9.53 -26.07 5.03
CA SER A 733 -8.80 -25.78 6.27
C SER A 733 -9.51 -26.28 7.53
N PHE A 734 -10.84 -26.40 7.50
CA PHE A 734 -11.61 -27.07 8.55
C PHE A 734 -11.66 -28.58 8.32
N LEU A 735 -12.19 -29.02 7.17
CA LEU A 735 -12.56 -30.43 6.94
C LEU A 735 -11.37 -31.38 7.04
N PHE A 736 -10.21 -31.02 6.50
CA PHE A 736 -9.07 -31.94 6.52
C PHE A 736 -8.38 -31.99 7.89
N SER A 737 -8.40 -30.90 8.67
CA SER A 737 -7.84 -30.89 10.02
C SER A 737 -8.78 -31.52 11.04
N GLU A 738 -10.00 -31.01 11.18
CA GLU A 738 -10.94 -31.45 12.21
C GLU A 738 -11.62 -32.78 11.85
N SER A 739 -12.14 -32.89 10.62
CA SER A 739 -12.95 -34.07 10.24
C SER A 739 -12.10 -35.28 9.80
N ALA A 740 -10.90 -35.03 9.26
CA ALA A 740 -9.99 -36.07 8.77
C ALA A 740 -8.69 -36.24 9.57
N GLY A 741 -8.41 -35.40 10.58
CA GLY A 741 -7.23 -35.52 11.44
C GLY A 741 -5.88 -35.25 10.74
N ARG A 742 -5.87 -34.47 9.65
CA ARG A 742 -4.66 -34.17 8.87
C ARG A 742 -4.08 -32.80 9.19
N GLU A 743 -2.78 -32.79 9.46
CA GLU A 743 -1.99 -31.57 9.37
C GLU A 743 -1.99 -31.03 7.93
N GLN A 744 -1.85 -29.72 7.78
CA GLN A 744 -1.90 -29.03 6.50
C GLN A 744 -0.67 -28.15 6.30
N VAL A 745 -0.19 -28.13 5.06
CA VAL A 745 0.76 -27.11 4.58
C VAL A 745 0.07 -25.74 4.50
N PHE A 746 -1.23 -25.75 4.18
CA PHE A 746 -2.08 -24.57 4.07
C PHE A 746 -2.88 -24.36 5.38
N GLY A 747 -3.87 -23.47 5.32
CA GLY A 747 -4.75 -23.09 6.42
C GLY A 747 -5.43 -21.77 6.08
N TRP A 748 -6.38 -21.31 6.90
CA TRP A 748 -7.06 -20.03 6.66
C TRP A 748 -6.42 -18.82 7.37
N ALA A 749 -6.33 -17.70 6.63
CA ALA A 749 -5.61 -16.45 6.95
C ALA A 749 -4.08 -16.61 7.02
N TRP A 750 -3.47 -17.00 5.89
CA TRP A 750 -2.03 -17.30 5.76
C TRP A 750 -1.08 -16.14 6.11
N GLN A 751 -1.58 -14.92 6.27
CA GLN A 751 -0.80 -13.77 6.75
C GLN A 751 -0.28 -13.96 8.19
N GLY A 752 -0.80 -14.93 8.95
CA GLY A 752 -0.25 -15.34 10.26
C GLY A 752 0.83 -16.42 10.20
N ALA A 753 1.17 -16.94 9.02
CA ALA A 753 2.13 -18.03 8.85
C ALA A 753 3.57 -17.54 8.71
N VAL A 754 4.53 -18.29 9.28
CA VAL A 754 5.97 -18.10 9.04
C VAL A 754 6.34 -18.56 7.62
N THR A 755 5.73 -19.65 7.14
CA THR A 755 5.82 -20.19 5.77
C THR A 755 5.00 -19.42 4.72
N SER A 756 4.52 -18.21 5.05
CA SER A 756 3.66 -17.39 4.19
C SER A 756 4.28 -17.07 2.82
N GLY A 757 5.57 -16.73 2.79
CA GLY A 757 6.31 -16.50 1.53
C GLY A 757 6.43 -17.76 0.67
N ASN A 758 6.61 -18.93 1.28
CA ASN A 758 6.69 -20.22 0.58
C ASN A 758 5.35 -20.56 -0.09
N ILE A 759 4.23 -20.36 0.63
CA ILE A 759 2.88 -20.61 0.12
C ILE A 759 2.56 -19.66 -1.05
N MET A 760 3.00 -18.39 -0.97
CA MET A 760 2.87 -17.43 -2.07
C MET A 760 3.64 -17.89 -3.32
N LEU A 761 4.93 -18.23 -3.19
CA LEU A 761 5.75 -18.68 -4.32
C LEU A 761 5.27 -20.03 -4.89
N LEU A 762 4.75 -20.93 -4.05
CA LEU A 762 4.13 -22.18 -4.45
C LEU A 762 2.91 -21.92 -5.36
N ASN A 763 2.04 -20.97 -4.99
CA ASN A 763 0.91 -20.55 -5.83
C ASN A 763 1.39 -19.88 -7.13
N THR A 764 2.41 -19.02 -7.08
CA THR A 764 3.02 -18.45 -8.31
C THR A 764 3.58 -19.54 -9.22
N GLY A 765 4.15 -20.62 -8.67
CA GLY A 765 4.63 -21.77 -9.43
C GLY A 765 3.51 -22.57 -10.11
N LEU A 766 2.29 -22.58 -9.53
CA LEU A 766 1.09 -23.13 -10.18
C LEU A 766 0.59 -22.21 -11.30
N GLU A 767 0.43 -20.92 -11.01
CA GLU A 767 -0.08 -19.90 -11.95
C GLU A 767 0.81 -19.76 -13.20
N GLN A 768 2.12 -19.69 -13.00
CA GLN A 768 3.13 -19.51 -14.06
C GLN A 768 3.71 -20.84 -14.57
N GLN A 769 3.12 -21.98 -14.18
CA GLN A 769 3.45 -23.32 -14.68
C GLN A 769 4.85 -23.84 -14.35
N TYR A 770 5.56 -23.24 -13.38
CA TYR A 770 6.79 -23.76 -12.78
C TYR A 770 6.52 -24.95 -11.84
N TYR A 771 5.90 -26.01 -12.38
CA TYR A 771 5.50 -27.20 -11.65
C TYR A 771 6.66 -27.91 -10.91
N PRO A 772 7.91 -27.97 -11.42
CA PRO A 772 9.03 -28.50 -10.66
C PRO A 772 9.26 -27.79 -9.30
N PHE A 773 9.12 -26.46 -9.25
CA PHE A 773 9.23 -25.69 -8.00
C PHE A 773 8.01 -25.88 -7.07
N LEU A 774 6.80 -25.97 -7.64
CA LEU A 774 5.59 -26.33 -6.90
C LEU A 774 5.77 -27.64 -6.13
N PHE A 775 6.20 -28.72 -6.80
CA PHE A 775 6.38 -30.01 -6.13
C PHE A 775 7.59 -30.05 -5.20
N ARG A 776 8.70 -29.37 -5.54
CA ARG A 776 9.84 -29.14 -4.63
C ARG A 776 9.40 -28.48 -3.33
N SER A 777 8.51 -27.50 -3.42
CA SER A 777 7.94 -26.83 -2.25
C SER A 777 7.02 -27.77 -1.46
N CYS A 778 6.14 -28.53 -2.12
CA CYS A 778 5.30 -29.54 -1.46
C CYS A 778 6.12 -30.59 -0.67
N VAL A 779 7.22 -31.08 -1.25
CA VAL A 779 8.13 -32.04 -0.58
C VAL A 779 8.83 -31.41 0.62
N ASN A 780 9.42 -30.22 0.46
CA ASN A 780 10.07 -29.52 1.59
C ASN A 780 9.07 -29.19 2.72
N LEU A 781 7.81 -28.90 2.38
CA LEU A 781 6.71 -28.68 3.32
C LEU A 781 6.08 -29.99 3.86
N GLY A 782 6.64 -31.16 3.54
CA GLY A 782 6.22 -32.44 4.12
C GLY A 782 4.85 -32.93 3.64
N ALA A 783 4.35 -32.43 2.51
CA ALA A 783 3.07 -32.87 1.95
C ALA A 783 3.16 -34.33 1.49
N THR A 784 2.27 -35.17 2.01
CA THR A 784 2.08 -36.54 1.53
C THR A 784 0.95 -36.60 0.51
N ASP A 785 -0.07 -35.76 0.68
CA ASP A 785 -1.31 -35.77 -0.09
C ASP A 785 -1.58 -34.37 -0.65
N LEU A 786 -2.01 -34.29 -1.91
CA LEU A 786 -2.34 -33.03 -2.59
C LEU A 786 -3.80 -33.10 -3.07
N ILE A 787 -4.59 -32.09 -2.70
CA ILE A 787 -5.95 -31.87 -3.19
C ILE A 787 -5.87 -30.77 -4.22
N VAL A 788 -5.93 -31.14 -5.49
CA VAL A 788 -5.73 -30.24 -6.64
C VAL A 788 -7.08 -29.91 -7.24
N LYS A 789 -7.38 -28.62 -7.41
CA LYS A 789 -8.57 -28.19 -8.17
C LYS A 789 -8.21 -28.23 -9.66
N ASP A 790 -8.94 -29.00 -10.46
CA ASP A 790 -8.42 -29.44 -11.77
C ASP A 790 -8.36 -28.31 -12.82
N ASP A 791 -9.18 -27.27 -12.68
CA ASP A 791 -9.28 -26.13 -13.61
C ASP A 791 -8.22 -25.04 -13.39
N VAL A 792 -7.46 -25.05 -12.28
CA VAL A 792 -6.31 -24.13 -12.09
C VAL A 792 -5.01 -24.68 -12.69
N VAL A 793 -5.02 -25.93 -13.18
CA VAL A 793 -3.86 -26.58 -13.83
C VAL A 793 -3.88 -26.35 -15.35
N ARG A 794 -3.10 -25.36 -15.81
CA ARG A 794 -3.05 -24.95 -17.23
C ARG A 794 -2.47 -26.02 -18.18
N ASP A 795 -1.40 -26.73 -17.79
CA ASP A 795 -0.93 -27.93 -18.50
C ASP A 795 -0.93 -29.17 -17.57
N PRO A 796 -2.01 -29.98 -17.62
CA PRO A 796 -2.09 -31.22 -16.85
C PRO A 796 -1.03 -32.27 -17.21
N ARG A 797 -0.40 -32.22 -18.39
CA ARG A 797 0.67 -33.17 -18.78
C ARG A 797 1.98 -32.80 -18.12
N ALA A 798 2.41 -31.53 -18.21
CA ALA A 798 3.60 -31.05 -17.51
C ALA A 798 3.42 -31.18 -15.98
N PHE A 799 2.25 -30.82 -15.45
CA PHE A 799 1.91 -31.02 -14.03
C PHE A 799 2.04 -32.50 -13.62
N SER A 800 1.42 -33.42 -14.37
CA SER A 800 1.47 -34.86 -14.08
C SER A 800 2.88 -35.45 -14.20
N ASN A 801 3.73 -34.90 -15.08
CA ASN A 801 5.13 -35.33 -15.23
C ASN A 801 5.99 -34.86 -14.05
N ALA A 802 5.90 -33.57 -13.67
CA ALA A 802 6.61 -33.02 -12.52
C ALA A 802 6.14 -33.66 -11.20
N ALA A 803 4.83 -33.92 -11.05
CA ALA A 803 4.27 -34.70 -9.94
C ALA A 803 4.93 -36.08 -9.85
N ARG A 804 5.10 -36.75 -10.99
CA ARG A 804 5.69 -38.09 -11.07
C ARG A 804 7.18 -38.11 -10.72
N GLN A 805 7.95 -37.10 -11.15
CA GLN A 805 9.36 -36.89 -10.77
C GLN A 805 9.49 -36.67 -9.25
N ALA A 806 8.56 -35.91 -8.65
CA ALA A 806 8.52 -35.62 -7.22
C ALA A 806 7.92 -36.73 -6.34
N GLY A 807 7.64 -37.91 -6.91
CA GLY A 807 7.12 -39.09 -6.21
C GLY A 807 5.60 -39.24 -6.20
N TYR A 808 4.84 -38.16 -6.42
CA TYR A 808 3.37 -38.19 -6.36
C TYR A 808 2.72 -39.02 -7.48
N ARG A 809 1.55 -39.58 -7.17
CA ARG A 809 0.65 -40.28 -8.10
C ARG A 809 -0.81 -39.91 -7.80
N GLN A 810 -1.61 -39.75 -8.83
CA GLN A 810 -3.05 -39.49 -8.73
C GLN A 810 -3.77 -40.75 -8.20
N ARG A 811 -4.67 -40.58 -7.21
CA ARG A 811 -5.37 -41.67 -6.49
C ARG A 811 -6.89 -41.62 -6.64
N ALA A 812 -7.47 -40.49 -7.02
CA ALA A 812 -8.90 -40.32 -7.37
C ALA A 812 -9.14 -38.99 -8.10
N VAL A 813 -10.32 -38.88 -8.71
CA VAL A 813 -10.92 -37.65 -9.23
C VAL A 813 -12.35 -37.57 -8.70
N PHE A 814 -12.72 -36.41 -8.19
CA PHE A 814 -14.06 -35.99 -7.81
C PHE A 814 -14.49 -34.84 -8.73
N THR A 815 -15.60 -34.14 -8.49
CA THR A 815 -16.15 -33.16 -9.45
C THR A 815 -15.26 -31.91 -9.58
N GLY A 816 -14.27 -31.95 -10.49
CA GLY A 816 -13.28 -30.90 -10.71
C GLY A 816 -12.18 -30.82 -9.63
N ILE A 817 -11.98 -31.88 -8.84
CA ILE A 817 -10.95 -31.95 -7.80
C ILE A 817 -10.27 -33.33 -7.84
N SER A 818 -8.96 -33.38 -8.04
CA SER A 818 -8.16 -34.61 -8.00
C SER A 818 -7.35 -34.76 -6.70
N LEU A 819 -7.30 -35.99 -6.20
CA LEU A 819 -6.50 -36.39 -5.03
C LEU A 819 -5.22 -37.08 -5.50
N TRP A 820 -4.08 -36.57 -5.07
CA TRP A 820 -2.75 -37.12 -5.34
C TRP A 820 -2.06 -37.51 -4.03
N HIS A 821 -1.17 -38.50 -4.09
CA HIS A 821 -0.45 -39.02 -2.93
C HIS A 821 0.99 -39.39 -3.32
N GLY A 822 1.97 -39.13 -2.43
CA GLY A 822 3.39 -39.39 -2.66
C GLY A 822 4.05 -40.33 -1.65
N TYR A 823 3.81 -40.14 -0.35
CA TYR A 823 4.54 -40.84 0.72
C TYR A 823 3.61 -41.29 1.86
N ASP A 824 3.77 -42.54 2.31
CA ASP A 824 2.86 -43.16 3.29
C ASP A 824 3.06 -42.69 4.76
N ARG A 825 4.14 -41.98 5.08
CA ARG A 825 4.57 -41.64 6.45
C ARG A 825 5.21 -40.24 6.56
N PRO A 826 5.31 -39.66 7.78
CA PRO A 826 6.11 -38.46 8.05
C PRO A 826 7.60 -38.64 7.71
N TYR A 827 8.26 -37.57 7.27
CA TYR A 827 9.66 -37.61 6.82
C TYR A 827 10.43 -36.30 7.04
N LEU A 828 11.76 -36.38 6.91
CA LEU A 828 12.70 -35.27 6.77
C LEU A 828 13.27 -35.26 5.34
N VAL A 829 13.74 -34.11 4.86
CA VAL A 829 14.35 -33.97 3.53
C VAL A 829 15.83 -33.63 3.68
N ALA A 830 16.73 -34.45 3.13
CA ALA A 830 18.16 -34.16 3.17
C ALA A 830 18.49 -32.88 2.34
N LYS A 831 19.32 -32.00 2.90
CA LYS A 831 19.76 -30.77 2.23
C LYS A 831 20.79 -31.09 1.12
N LYS A 832 20.89 -30.21 0.12
CA LYS A 832 21.92 -30.24 -0.93
C LYS A 832 22.34 -28.82 -1.29
N ASN A 833 23.54 -28.43 -0.91
CA ASN A 833 23.99 -27.03 -1.00
C ASN A 833 24.55 -26.79 -2.41
N ILE A 834 23.66 -26.62 -3.39
CA ILE A 834 24.00 -26.47 -4.82
C ILE A 834 24.29 -25.00 -5.17
N CYS A 835 23.41 -24.10 -4.75
CA CYS A 835 23.52 -22.67 -5.00
C CYS A 835 22.64 -21.91 -3.99
N LEU A 836 23.19 -20.87 -3.35
CA LEU A 836 22.44 -19.93 -2.52
C LEU A 836 22.09 -18.68 -3.33
N VAL A 837 20.86 -18.19 -3.22
CA VAL A 837 20.41 -16.96 -3.91
C VAL A 837 20.03 -15.89 -2.89
N VAL A 838 20.77 -14.79 -2.86
CA VAL A 838 20.63 -13.69 -1.90
C VAL A 838 19.98 -12.46 -2.55
N GLY A 839 18.93 -11.93 -1.94
CA GLY A 839 18.28 -10.67 -2.34
C GLY A 839 16.78 -10.77 -2.59
N LYS A 840 16.14 -9.63 -2.90
CA LYS A 840 14.66 -9.51 -3.04
C LYS A 840 14.07 -10.43 -4.13
N TYR A 841 14.88 -10.86 -5.11
CA TYR A 841 14.40 -11.63 -6.26
C TYR A 841 14.81 -13.12 -6.23
N ALA A 842 15.27 -13.65 -5.10
CA ALA A 842 15.65 -15.06 -4.96
C ALA A 842 14.55 -16.04 -5.42
N GLY A 843 13.28 -15.72 -5.13
CA GLY A 843 12.12 -16.50 -5.58
C GLY A 843 11.96 -16.58 -7.11
N ASN A 844 12.35 -15.53 -7.85
CA ASN A 844 12.28 -15.53 -9.32
C ASN A 844 13.21 -16.61 -9.92
N ILE A 845 14.41 -16.73 -9.36
CA ILE A 845 15.42 -17.72 -9.78
C ILE A 845 15.03 -19.11 -9.28
N ALA A 846 14.54 -19.23 -8.04
CA ALA A 846 14.14 -20.52 -7.48
C ALA A 846 12.94 -21.17 -8.21
N LEU A 847 11.97 -20.36 -8.67
CA LEU A 847 10.87 -20.81 -9.54
C LEU A 847 11.38 -21.51 -10.81
N GLN A 848 12.41 -20.94 -11.45
CA GLN A 848 13.02 -21.47 -12.66
C GLN A 848 13.97 -22.64 -12.39
N PHE A 849 14.66 -22.63 -11.24
CA PHE A 849 15.71 -23.59 -10.88
C PHE A 849 15.45 -24.15 -9.47
N PRO A 850 14.59 -25.17 -9.32
CA PRO A 850 14.13 -25.65 -8.01
C PRO A 850 15.23 -26.28 -7.14
N GLY A 851 16.43 -26.52 -7.70
CA GLY A 851 17.61 -27.00 -6.97
C GLY A 851 18.39 -25.94 -6.20
N VAL A 852 18.05 -24.65 -6.31
CA VAL A 852 18.68 -23.58 -5.50
C VAL A 852 18.02 -23.42 -4.13
N GLU A 853 18.67 -22.66 -3.25
CA GLU A 853 18.16 -22.24 -1.94
C GLU A 853 17.95 -20.72 -1.91
N MET A 854 16.80 -20.28 -1.40
CA MET A 854 16.48 -18.87 -1.21
C MET A 854 17.03 -18.36 0.12
N GLY A 855 17.92 -17.38 0.07
CA GLY A 855 18.50 -16.75 1.25
C GLY A 855 17.46 -16.05 2.12
N VAL A 856 17.54 -16.27 3.44
CA VAL A 856 16.57 -15.78 4.44
C VAL A 856 16.66 -14.28 4.74
N SER A 857 17.71 -13.60 4.29
CA SER A 857 17.87 -12.15 4.34
C SER A 857 18.24 -11.57 2.97
N PRO A 858 17.73 -10.38 2.59
CA PRO A 858 18.19 -9.70 1.39
C PRO A 858 19.57 -9.03 1.56
N TYR A 859 20.11 -8.93 2.78
CA TYR A 859 21.38 -8.26 3.07
C TYR A 859 22.58 -9.20 2.93
N ILE A 860 23.59 -8.78 2.16
CA ILE A 860 24.82 -9.55 1.95
C ILE A 860 25.58 -9.79 3.27
N GLU A 861 25.57 -8.82 4.20
CA GLU A 861 26.32 -8.94 5.46
C GLU A 861 25.64 -9.81 6.53
N ASP A 862 24.48 -10.42 6.24
CA ASP A 862 23.80 -11.36 7.15
C ASP A 862 24.25 -12.83 6.96
N TYR A 863 25.12 -13.09 5.98
CA TYR A 863 25.69 -14.40 5.70
C TYR A 863 27.17 -14.41 6.12
N SER A 864 27.59 -15.36 6.94
CA SER A 864 28.98 -15.45 7.38
C SER A 864 29.85 -16.17 6.33
N PRO A 865 31.19 -15.99 6.35
CA PRO A 865 32.10 -16.68 5.45
C PRO A 865 31.96 -18.21 5.52
N GLU A 866 31.65 -18.75 6.70
CA GLU A 866 31.39 -20.18 6.93
C GLU A 866 30.14 -20.64 6.18
N THR A 867 29.01 -19.92 6.34
CA THR A 867 27.77 -20.22 5.61
C THR A 867 27.96 -20.08 4.10
N LEU A 868 28.71 -19.10 3.61
CA LEU A 868 28.96 -18.96 2.17
C LEU A 868 29.83 -20.11 1.64
N ALA A 869 30.81 -20.59 2.42
CA ALA A 869 31.68 -21.71 2.05
C ALA A 869 30.95 -23.07 1.94
N GLU A 870 29.73 -23.19 2.47
CA GLU A 870 28.88 -24.37 2.27
C GLU A 870 28.38 -24.52 0.81
N TYR A 871 28.44 -23.47 -0.03
CA TYR A 871 27.88 -23.46 -1.39
C TYR A 871 28.96 -23.26 -2.47
N PRO A 872 28.95 -24.06 -3.57
CA PRO A 872 29.85 -23.89 -4.71
C PRO A 872 29.39 -22.80 -5.71
N MET A 873 28.29 -22.11 -5.40
CA MET A 873 27.79 -20.94 -6.11
C MET A 873 26.94 -20.05 -5.19
N VAL A 874 27.09 -18.73 -5.30
CA VAL A 874 26.16 -17.74 -4.74
C VAL A 874 25.74 -16.75 -5.84
N ILE A 875 24.43 -16.50 -5.93
CA ILE A 875 23.84 -15.52 -6.85
C ILE A 875 23.25 -14.36 -6.03
N TYR A 876 23.61 -13.13 -6.38
CA TYR A 876 23.08 -11.91 -5.75
C TYR A 876 22.10 -11.21 -6.72
N SER A 877 20.80 -11.25 -6.44
CA SER A 877 19.76 -10.65 -7.30
C SER A 877 18.73 -9.86 -6.46
N GLY A 878 18.67 -8.55 -6.68
CA GLY A 878 17.98 -7.63 -5.77
C GLY A 878 18.59 -7.58 -4.36
N ALA A 879 19.87 -7.93 -4.23
CA ALA A 879 20.58 -7.95 -2.94
C ALA A 879 20.79 -6.53 -2.39
N GLN A 880 20.85 -6.42 -1.07
CA GLN A 880 20.97 -5.18 -0.32
C GLN A 880 22.24 -5.20 0.54
N TRP A 881 22.65 -4.03 1.03
CA TRP A 881 23.76 -3.90 1.97
C TRP A 881 23.50 -2.75 2.95
N ARG A 882 24.11 -2.84 4.13
CA ARG A 882 24.16 -1.75 5.12
C ARG A 882 25.45 -0.93 4.97
N SER A 883 26.51 -1.55 4.45
CA SER A 883 27.77 -0.93 4.09
C SER A 883 28.32 -1.59 2.82
N LYS A 884 28.26 -0.86 1.70
CA LYS A 884 28.71 -1.34 0.37
C LYS A 884 30.10 -1.97 0.43
N ALA A 885 31.08 -1.27 1.00
CA ALA A 885 32.46 -1.76 1.12
C ALA A 885 32.61 -3.05 1.95
N LYS A 886 31.70 -3.33 2.91
CA LYS A 886 31.70 -4.62 3.63
C LYS A 886 31.11 -5.73 2.78
N ALA A 887 29.99 -5.46 2.09
CA ALA A 887 29.37 -6.41 1.18
C ALA A 887 30.30 -6.77 0.01
N GLU A 888 30.93 -5.77 -0.62
CA GLU A 888 31.94 -5.97 -1.67
C GLU A 888 33.13 -6.79 -1.17
N LYS A 889 33.59 -6.53 0.06
CA LYS A 889 34.64 -7.34 0.70
C LYS A 889 34.22 -8.80 0.87
N ILE A 890 33.04 -9.07 1.43
CA ILE A 890 32.52 -10.43 1.65
C ILE A 890 32.43 -11.19 0.31
N VAL A 891 31.90 -10.54 -0.73
CA VAL A 891 31.79 -11.13 -2.07
C VAL A 891 33.18 -11.39 -2.69
N ALA A 892 34.15 -10.49 -2.50
CA ALA A 892 35.52 -10.68 -2.95
C ALA A 892 36.24 -11.82 -2.21
N GLU A 893 36.05 -11.94 -0.88
CA GLU A 893 36.65 -13.02 -0.07
C GLU A 893 36.07 -14.40 -0.42
N TYR A 894 34.75 -14.50 -0.67
CA TYR A 894 34.11 -15.73 -1.16
C TYR A 894 34.53 -16.07 -2.61
N ALA A 895 34.67 -15.08 -3.49
CA ALA A 895 35.22 -15.32 -4.83
C ALA A 895 36.69 -15.77 -4.78
N ALA A 896 37.47 -15.28 -3.80
CA ALA A 896 38.87 -15.66 -3.60
C ALA A 896 39.04 -17.07 -3.00
N SER A 897 38.06 -17.61 -2.26
CA SER A 897 38.07 -19.00 -1.78
C SER A 897 37.71 -20.04 -2.86
N GLY A 898 37.38 -19.58 -4.08
CA GLY A 898 37.00 -20.43 -5.22
C GLY A 898 35.49 -20.54 -5.46
N GLY A 899 34.68 -19.83 -4.67
CA GLY A 899 33.24 -19.75 -4.85
C GLY A 899 32.83 -19.04 -6.14
N ARG A 900 31.82 -19.57 -6.86
CA ARG A 900 31.31 -18.93 -8.08
C ARG A 900 30.29 -17.85 -7.72
N VAL A 901 30.54 -16.62 -8.16
CA VAL A 901 29.66 -15.46 -7.90
C VAL A 901 29.00 -14.97 -9.18
N TYR A 902 27.67 -14.78 -9.13
CA TYR A 902 26.90 -14.08 -10.16
C TYR A 902 26.12 -12.91 -9.53
N ILE A 903 26.04 -11.78 -10.23
CA ILE A 903 25.41 -10.54 -9.72
C ILE A 903 24.44 -9.97 -10.76
N GLU A 904 23.17 -9.82 -10.37
CA GLU A 904 22.15 -9.08 -11.13
C GLU A 904 21.90 -7.73 -10.44
N LEU A 905 22.32 -6.63 -11.09
CA LEU A 905 22.24 -5.27 -10.52
C LEU A 905 20.80 -4.73 -10.39
N ALA A 906 19.81 -5.40 -11.00
CA ALA A 906 18.41 -5.04 -10.86
C ALA A 906 17.94 -5.14 -9.40
N GLY A 907 17.28 -4.08 -8.90
CA GLY A 907 16.76 -4.01 -7.53
C GLY A 907 17.82 -3.79 -6.43
N MET A 908 19.11 -3.70 -6.77
CA MET A 908 20.15 -3.33 -5.81
C MET A 908 20.10 -1.83 -5.45
N PRO A 909 20.63 -1.42 -4.28
CA PRO A 909 20.69 -0.01 -3.88
C PRO A 909 21.36 0.89 -4.94
N LEU A 910 20.72 2.03 -5.23
CA LEU A 910 21.24 3.03 -6.16
C LEU A 910 22.35 3.87 -5.52
N ASN A 911 23.37 4.22 -6.31
CA ASN A 911 24.31 5.30 -5.97
C ASN A 911 23.51 6.62 -5.87
N VAL A 912 23.66 7.35 -4.76
CA VAL A 912 22.86 8.54 -4.43
C VAL A 912 23.01 9.66 -5.47
N LEU A 913 24.21 9.83 -6.03
CA LEU A 913 24.51 10.88 -7.01
C LEU A 913 24.18 10.41 -8.43
N ALA A 914 24.64 9.21 -8.80
CA ALA A 914 24.49 8.69 -10.16
C ALA A 914 23.10 8.09 -10.46
N LYS A 915 22.26 7.84 -9.43
CA LYS A 915 20.90 7.28 -9.51
C LYS A 915 20.79 5.92 -10.23
N GLN A 916 21.90 5.20 -10.33
CA GLN A 916 22.02 3.86 -10.92
C GLN A 916 22.62 2.88 -9.90
N PRO A 917 22.31 1.57 -9.96
CA PRO A 917 22.94 0.58 -9.09
C PRO A 917 24.42 0.41 -9.47
N GLU A 918 25.27 0.18 -8.48
CA GLU A 918 26.72 0.09 -8.69
C GLU A 918 27.35 -0.81 -7.61
N PHE A 919 28.07 -1.86 -8.02
CA PHE A 919 28.72 -2.81 -7.13
C PHE A 919 30.00 -3.39 -7.75
N LEU A 920 31.08 -3.52 -6.96
CA LEU A 920 32.42 -3.94 -7.39
C LEU A 920 32.96 -3.13 -8.59
N GLY A 921 32.62 -1.84 -8.65
CA GLY A 921 33.00 -0.93 -9.74
C GLY A 921 32.26 -1.16 -11.07
N VAL A 922 31.26 -2.04 -11.10
CA VAL A 922 30.37 -2.26 -12.25
C VAL A 922 29.08 -1.47 -12.04
N TYR A 923 28.69 -0.68 -13.03
CA TYR A 923 27.48 0.17 -13.01
C TYR A 923 26.36 -0.48 -13.81
N GLY A 924 25.11 -0.38 -13.33
CA GLY A 924 23.94 -0.81 -14.08
C GLY A 924 23.41 0.34 -14.93
N GLU A 925 23.72 0.35 -16.23
CA GLU A 925 23.16 1.31 -17.18
C GLU A 925 21.69 0.95 -17.49
N ALA A 926 20.80 1.94 -17.60
CA ALA A 926 19.37 1.72 -17.73
C ALA A 926 18.93 1.64 -19.19
N VAL A 927 18.37 0.49 -19.59
CA VAL A 927 17.92 0.22 -20.96
C VAL A 927 16.41 0.03 -21.03
N ASN A 928 15.78 0.49 -22.11
CA ASN A 928 14.36 0.32 -22.41
C ASN A 928 14.23 -0.59 -23.64
N LEU A 929 13.87 -1.85 -23.44
CA LEU A 929 13.82 -2.87 -24.49
C LEU A 929 12.41 -3.01 -25.06
N GLU A 930 12.29 -3.19 -26.37
CA GLU A 930 11.00 -3.33 -27.07
C GLU A 930 11.06 -4.52 -28.04
N GLY A 931 9.94 -5.21 -28.22
CA GLY A 931 9.88 -6.39 -29.09
C GLY A 931 10.73 -7.58 -28.62
N ARG A 932 11.30 -8.33 -29.57
CA ARG A 932 12.08 -9.56 -29.32
C ARG A 932 13.56 -9.26 -29.14
N LEU A 933 14.14 -9.65 -28.02
CA LEU A 933 15.56 -9.49 -27.76
C LEU A 933 16.40 -10.52 -28.54
N LYS A 934 17.33 -10.06 -29.38
CA LYS A 934 18.34 -10.92 -30.03
C LYS A 934 19.65 -10.78 -29.28
N ILE A 935 20.09 -11.86 -28.64
CA ILE A 935 21.34 -11.96 -27.89
C ILE A 935 22.34 -12.76 -28.74
N SER A 936 23.59 -12.30 -28.79
CA SER A 936 24.69 -12.89 -29.55
C SER A 936 25.96 -12.93 -28.72
N GLY A 937 26.74 -14.01 -28.84
CA GLY A 937 28.02 -14.12 -28.15
C GLY A 937 28.67 -15.50 -28.27
N ARG A 938 29.57 -15.83 -27.33
CA ARG A 938 30.37 -17.07 -27.38
C ARG A 938 29.54 -18.35 -27.23
N MET A 939 28.32 -18.24 -26.69
CA MET A 939 27.35 -19.35 -26.59
C MET A 939 26.39 -19.42 -27.80
N GLY A 940 26.62 -18.61 -28.85
CA GLY A 940 25.81 -18.57 -30.06
C GLY A 940 24.82 -17.40 -30.11
N ASN A 941 23.85 -17.50 -31.02
CA ASN A 941 22.81 -16.50 -31.22
C ASN A 941 21.47 -17.03 -30.72
N ILE A 942 20.86 -16.33 -29.76
CA ILE A 942 19.61 -16.71 -29.09
C ILE A 942 18.61 -15.57 -29.27
N GLN A 943 17.43 -15.88 -29.79
CA GLN A 943 16.34 -14.92 -29.91
C GLN A 943 15.26 -15.23 -28.88
N LEU A 944 15.07 -14.32 -27.94
CA LEU A 944 14.02 -14.40 -26.93
C LEU A 944 12.68 -13.93 -27.50
N GLN A 945 11.61 -14.40 -26.87
CA GLN A 945 10.25 -13.93 -27.12
C GLN A 945 10.07 -12.48 -26.68
N SER A 946 9.08 -11.80 -27.26
CA SER A 946 8.72 -10.44 -26.86
C SER A 946 8.25 -10.42 -25.40
N PHE A 947 8.44 -9.27 -24.74
CA PHE A 947 7.74 -8.96 -23.50
C PHE A 947 6.21 -9.04 -23.72
N SER A 948 5.45 -9.30 -22.66
CA SER A 948 3.99 -9.48 -22.73
C SER A 948 3.29 -8.32 -23.45
N SER A 949 2.19 -8.55 -24.15
CA SER A 949 1.43 -7.50 -24.86
C SER A 949 0.90 -6.37 -23.96
N SER A 950 0.89 -6.56 -22.65
CA SER A 950 0.60 -5.55 -21.61
C SER A 950 1.78 -4.65 -21.24
N ILE A 951 2.99 -4.92 -21.74
CA ILE A 951 4.23 -4.17 -21.46
C ILE A 951 4.90 -3.86 -22.81
N SER A 952 4.59 -2.70 -23.40
CA SER A 952 5.19 -2.27 -24.67
C SER A 952 6.71 -2.07 -24.58
N THR A 953 7.16 -1.60 -23.41
CA THR A 953 8.52 -1.11 -23.18
C THR A 953 9.04 -1.65 -21.85
N TRP A 954 10.14 -2.40 -21.89
CA TRP A 954 10.73 -3.10 -20.74
C TRP A 954 11.94 -2.35 -20.18
N LYS A 955 11.83 -1.82 -18.96
CA LYS A 955 12.98 -1.20 -18.30
C LYS A 955 13.84 -2.26 -17.60
N SER A 956 15.12 -2.28 -17.93
CA SER A 956 16.14 -3.19 -17.40
C SER A 956 17.44 -2.45 -17.08
N TYR A 957 18.36 -3.14 -16.42
CA TYR A 957 19.77 -2.73 -16.30
C TYR A 957 20.69 -3.63 -17.14
N VAL A 958 21.84 -3.11 -17.56
CA VAL A 958 22.96 -3.87 -18.14
C VAL A 958 24.29 -3.51 -17.45
N PRO A 959 25.17 -4.49 -17.14
CA PRO A 959 26.41 -4.26 -16.41
C PRO A 959 27.50 -3.62 -17.28
N MET A 960 27.88 -2.39 -16.96
CA MET A 960 28.92 -1.61 -17.62
C MET A 960 30.19 -1.52 -16.76
N GLY A 961 31.36 -1.58 -17.42
CA GLY A 961 32.67 -1.60 -16.74
C GLY A 961 33.25 -3.00 -16.51
N LEU A 962 32.68 -4.04 -17.12
CA LEU A 962 33.22 -5.41 -17.14
C LEU A 962 34.58 -5.49 -17.86
N ASP A 963 35.37 -6.52 -17.56
CA ASP A 963 36.68 -6.75 -18.19
C ASP A 963 36.61 -7.65 -19.44
N ASP A 964 35.50 -8.36 -19.62
CA ASP A 964 35.20 -9.22 -20.77
C ASP A 964 33.68 -9.48 -20.81
N VAL A 965 33.14 -9.68 -22.02
CA VAL A 965 31.70 -9.89 -22.27
C VAL A 965 31.54 -11.15 -23.12
N GLU A 966 30.77 -12.11 -22.59
CA GLU A 966 30.51 -13.40 -23.23
C GLU A 966 29.28 -13.34 -24.14
N MET A 967 28.24 -12.58 -23.74
CA MET A 967 26.96 -12.44 -24.44
C MET A 967 26.45 -10.99 -24.36
N GLU A 968 25.97 -10.46 -25.49
CA GLU A 968 25.48 -9.08 -25.64
C GLU A 968 24.25 -9.01 -26.56
N PHE A 969 23.53 -7.89 -26.55
CA PHE A 969 22.60 -7.49 -27.62
C PHE A 969 22.96 -6.09 -28.13
N LYS A 970 22.32 -5.65 -29.22
CA LYS A 970 22.51 -4.28 -29.75
C LYS A 970 21.44 -3.32 -29.25
N TYR A 971 21.87 -2.18 -28.71
CA TYR A 971 21.01 -1.12 -28.17
C TYR A 971 21.46 0.24 -28.71
N TYR A 972 20.61 0.88 -29.53
CA TYR A 972 20.96 2.09 -30.29
C TYR A 972 22.34 2.00 -30.99
N GLY A 973 22.61 0.85 -31.62
CA GLY A 973 23.88 0.54 -32.31
C GLY A 973 25.03 0.06 -31.41
N ASN A 974 24.99 0.38 -30.11
CA ASN A 974 26.02 -0.02 -29.14
C ASN A 974 25.86 -1.48 -28.69
N SER A 975 26.92 -2.07 -28.13
CA SER A 975 26.82 -3.32 -27.36
C SER A 975 26.19 -3.06 -25.99
N ALA A 976 25.27 -3.92 -25.59
CA ALA A 976 24.65 -3.95 -24.27
C ALA A 976 24.86 -5.36 -23.65
N PRO A 977 25.70 -5.48 -22.60
CA PRO A 977 26.03 -6.79 -22.02
C PRO A 977 24.84 -7.51 -21.38
N VAL A 978 24.76 -8.82 -21.61
CA VAL A 978 23.86 -9.76 -20.91
C VAL A 978 24.63 -10.63 -19.93
N TYR A 979 25.83 -11.07 -20.31
CA TYR A 979 26.68 -11.93 -19.49
C TYR A 979 28.16 -11.62 -19.72
N GLY A 980 28.92 -11.49 -18.64
CA GLY A 980 30.35 -11.19 -18.63
C GLY A 980 30.89 -11.12 -17.20
N TYR A 981 32.16 -10.73 -17.03
CA TYR A 981 32.78 -10.73 -15.70
C TYR A 981 33.66 -9.52 -15.41
N LYS A 982 33.83 -9.25 -14.11
CA LYS A 982 34.85 -8.38 -13.54
C LYS A 982 35.90 -9.22 -12.81
N LYS A 983 37.17 -8.86 -12.93
CA LYS A 983 38.28 -9.43 -12.14
C LYS A 983 38.34 -8.71 -10.80
N VAL A 984 38.25 -9.47 -9.71
CA VAL A 984 38.34 -8.98 -8.34
C VAL A 984 39.49 -9.73 -7.67
N GLY A 985 40.65 -9.06 -7.56
CA GLY A 985 41.91 -9.75 -7.30
C GLY A 985 42.24 -10.73 -8.42
N ALA A 986 42.46 -12.00 -8.07
CA ALA A 986 42.69 -13.08 -9.04
C ALA A 986 41.40 -13.74 -9.56
N SER A 987 40.25 -13.52 -8.92
CA SER A 987 39.00 -14.23 -9.19
C SER A 987 38.07 -13.49 -10.17
N LYS A 988 37.20 -14.24 -10.84
CA LYS A 988 36.13 -13.68 -11.69
C LYS A 988 34.83 -13.57 -10.89
N VAL A 989 34.22 -12.39 -10.88
CA VAL A 989 32.84 -12.17 -10.44
C VAL A 989 31.99 -11.92 -11.69
N TRP A 990 30.96 -12.73 -11.90
CA TRP A 990 30.11 -12.66 -13.09
C TRP A 990 28.92 -11.72 -12.87
N PHE A 991 28.46 -11.10 -13.95
CA PHE A 991 27.33 -10.18 -13.94
C PHE A 991 26.27 -10.57 -14.98
N LEU A 992 25.00 -10.33 -14.62
CA LEU A 992 23.82 -10.58 -15.45
C LEU A 992 23.14 -9.24 -15.80
N GLY A 993 22.84 -9.05 -17.08
CA GLY A 993 22.13 -7.90 -17.64
C GLY A 993 20.85 -8.29 -18.38
N GLY A 994 20.06 -7.31 -18.81
CA GLY A 994 18.79 -7.52 -19.51
C GLY A 994 17.63 -8.01 -18.64
N SER A 995 17.88 -8.27 -17.35
CA SER A 995 16.93 -8.84 -16.38
C SER A 995 16.29 -10.13 -16.87
N ILE A 996 17.08 -10.99 -17.53
CA ILE A 996 16.60 -12.25 -18.14
C ILE A 996 15.84 -13.15 -17.15
N PRO A 997 16.24 -13.29 -15.86
CA PRO A 997 15.45 -14.06 -14.88
C PRO A 997 14.03 -13.53 -14.68
N TYR A 998 13.81 -12.22 -14.83
CA TYR A 998 12.49 -11.61 -14.70
C TYR A 998 11.70 -11.63 -16.02
N HIS A 999 12.37 -11.53 -17.19
CA HIS A 999 11.75 -11.79 -18.50
C HIS A 999 11.22 -13.22 -18.61
N ALA A 1000 12.04 -14.20 -18.24
CA ALA A 1000 11.68 -15.61 -18.27
C ALA A 1000 10.45 -15.91 -17.39
N LEU A 1001 10.44 -15.39 -16.16
CA LEU A 1001 9.33 -15.53 -15.20
C LEU A 1001 7.98 -15.01 -15.74
N LEU A 1002 8.00 -13.93 -16.53
CA LEU A 1002 6.79 -13.29 -17.06
C LEU A 1002 6.32 -13.85 -18.41
N THR A 1003 7.24 -14.40 -19.21
CA THR A 1003 6.95 -14.88 -20.56
C THR A 1003 6.80 -16.39 -20.64
N GLY A 1004 7.36 -17.14 -19.68
CA GLY A 1004 7.51 -18.59 -19.79
C GLY A 1004 8.49 -19.02 -20.89
N ASP A 1005 9.35 -18.11 -21.38
CA ASP A 1005 10.18 -18.36 -22.55
C ASP A 1005 11.29 -19.39 -22.25
N LEU A 1006 11.13 -20.59 -22.82
CA LEU A 1006 12.08 -21.70 -22.69
C LEU A 1006 13.48 -21.34 -23.22
N ALA A 1007 13.59 -20.40 -24.16
CA ALA A 1007 14.90 -19.91 -24.63
C ALA A 1007 15.63 -19.09 -23.55
N ALA A 1008 14.89 -18.30 -22.76
CA ALA A 1008 15.44 -17.53 -21.65
C ALA A 1008 15.83 -18.43 -20.46
N VAL A 1009 14.96 -19.41 -20.13
CA VAL A 1009 15.25 -20.41 -19.09
C VAL A 1009 16.44 -21.29 -19.48
N GLY A 1010 16.55 -21.70 -20.75
CA GLY A 1010 17.70 -22.45 -21.28
C GLY A 1010 19.00 -21.68 -21.16
N LEU A 1011 19.03 -20.43 -21.65
CA LEU A 1011 20.21 -19.54 -21.54
C LEU A 1011 20.67 -19.36 -20.09
N LEU A 1012 19.75 -19.17 -19.15
CA LEU A 1012 20.08 -19.08 -17.73
C LEU A 1012 20.58 -20.41 -17.15
N GLY A 1013 20.01 -21.54 -17.59
CA GLY A 1013 20.47 -22.88 -17.21
C GLY A 1013 21.90 -23.15 -17.65
N ASP A 1014 22.25 -22.77 -18.88
CA ASP A 1014 23.61 -22.92 -19.43
C ASP A 1014 24.62 -21.97 -18.77
N ILE A 1015 24.24 -20.71 -18.49
CA ILE A 1015 25.09 -19.71 -17.82
C ILE A 1015 25.40 -20.11 -16.37
N LEU A 1016 24.41 -20.62 -15.64
CA LEU A 1016 24.52 -20.95 -14.22
C LEU A 1016 24.92 -22.42 -13.98
N GLY A 1017 24.78 -23.28 -14.98
CA GLY A 1017 24.91 -24.74 -14.81
C GLY A 1017 23.80 -25.35 -13.94
N LEU A 1018 22.61 -24.74 -13.96
CA LEU A 1018 21.45 -25.14 -13.16
C LEU A 1018 20.39 -25.83 -14.03
N LYS A 1019 19.60 -26.73 -13.43
CA LYS A 1019 18.54 -27.48 -14.13
C LYS A 1019 17.14 -27.03 -13.69
N PRO A 1020 16.17 -26.92 -14.62
CA PRO A 1020 14.79 -26.60 -14.28
C PRO A 1020 14.01 -27.80 -13.73
N ASP A 1021 14.44 -29.03 -14.01
CA ASP A 1021 13.87 -30.26 -13.42
C ASP A 1021 14.15 -30.35 -11.91
N TYR A 1022 13.13 -30.70 -11.14
CA TYR A 1022 13.30 -31.09 -9.74
C TYR A 1022 13.50 -32.60 -9.61
N ASN A 1023 14.60 -33.00 -8.96
CA ASN A 1023 14.82 -34.37 -8.51
C ASN A 1023 14.86 -34.37 -6.98
N VAL A 1024 14.01 -35.19 -6.36
CA VAL A 1024 13.82 -35.25 -4.91
C VAL A 1024 15.15 -35.44 -4.18
N SER A 1025 15.44 -34.57 -3.21
CA SER A 1025 16.55 -34.77 -2.27
C SER A 1025 16.21 -35.89 -1.28
N GLY A 1026 17.22 -36.64 -0.83
CA GLY A 1026 17.02 -37.91 -0.12
C GLY A 1026 16.02 -37.80 1.05
N ILE A 1027 14.97 -38.61 1.00
CA ILE A 1027 13.90 -38.60 2.01
C ILE A 1027 14.28 -39.55 3.15
N ILE A 1028 14.38 -39.00 4.36
CA ILE A 1028 14.60 -39.78 5.60
C ILE A 1028 13.22 -40.01 6.24
N GLN A 1029 12.72 -41.24 6.12
CA GLN A 1029 11.45 -41.63 6.72
C GLN A 1029 11.55 -41.66 8.24
N LEU A 1030 10.58 -41.06 8.94
CA LEU A 1030 10.58 -41.04 10.40
C LEU A 1030 10.13 -42.40 10.96
N LEU A 1031 10.87 -42.91 11.95
CA LEU A 1031 10.57 -44.13 12.69
C LEU A 1031 9.43 -43.91 13.69
N SER A 1032 9.33 -42.71 14.26
CA SER A 1032 8.19 -42.28 15.08
C SER A 1032 7.92 -40.78 14.88
N TYR A 1033 6.67 -40.38 15.11
CA TYR A 1033 6.21 -39.00 15.06
C TYR A 1033 5.03 -38.82 16.02
N ARG A 1034 5.06 -37.77 16.85
CA ARG A 1034 3.97 -37.36 17.74
C ARG A 1034 3.99 -35.85 17.96
N THR A 1035 2.81 -35.25 18.12
CA THR A 1035 2.67 -33.84 18.48
C THR A 1035 2.55 -33.66 20.00
N THR A 1036 2.73 -32.43 20.46
CA THR A 1036 2.65 -32.03 21.87
C THR A 1036 2.03 -30.63 21.96
N ALA A 1037 1.55 -30.23 23.13
CA ALA A 1037 0.95 -28.90 23.36
C ALA A 1037 1.90 -27.69 23.10
N SER A 1038 3.18 -27.94 22.82
CA SER A 1038 4.20 -26.94 22.54
C SER A 1038 5.07 -27.23 21.31
N GLY A 1039 4.78 -28.26 20.51
CA GLY A 1039 5.61 -28.64 19.35
C GLY A 1039 5.56 -30.12 19.01
N TYR A 1040 6.70 -30.72 18.69
CA TYR A 1040 6.81 -32.04 18.07
C TYR A 1040 7.84 -32.92 18.76
N VAL A 1041 7.64 -34.24 18.72
CA VAL A 1041 8.72 -35.21 18.96
C VAL A 1041 8.73 -36.25 17.84
N MET A 1042 9.89 -36.53 17.29
CA MET A 1042 10.06 -37.42 16.14
C MET A 1042 11.37 -38.22 16.23
N THR A 1043 11.41 -39.40 15.63
CA THR A 1043 12.60 -40.27 15.62
C THR A 1043 13.10 -40.44 14.20
N GLY A 1044 14.31 -39.95 13.90
CA GLY A 1044 14.96 -40.13 12.61
C GLY A 1044 16.09 -41.17 12.66
N HIS A 1045 16.46 -41.71 11.50
CA HIS A 1045 17.69 -42.48 11.31
C HIS A 1045 18.47 -41.93 10.11
N ALA A 1046 19.78 -41.77 10.24
CA ALA A 1046 20.66 -41.34 9.14
C ALA A 1046 21.93 -42.20 9.11
N ASP A 1047 22.31 -42.70 7.93
CA ASP A 1047 23.50 -43.56 7.76
C ASP A 1047 24.83 -42.81 8.03
N LYS A 1048 24.77 -41.48 8.00
CA LYS A 1048 25.89 -40.55 8.18
C LYS A 1048 25.38 -39.19 8.67
N ASN A 1049 26.27 -38.36 9.22
CA ASN A 1049 25.96 -36.96 9.53
C ASN A 1049 25.41 -36.27 8.28
N THR A 1050 24.20 -35.73 8.37
CA THR A 1050 23.42 -35.24 7.23
C THR A 1050 22.66 -33.98 7.64
N GLU A 1051 22.83 -32.90 6.88
CA GLU A 1051 21.96 -31.74 6.99
C GLU A 1051 20.55 -32.10 6.53
N VAL A 1052 19.54 -31.81 7.37
CA VAL A 1052 18.14 -32.12 7.09
C VAL A 1052 17.26 -30.90 7.27
N ILE A 1053 16.40 -30.68 6.27
CA ILE A 1053 15.24 -29.82 6.35
C ILE A 1053 14.17 -30.62 7.10
N VAL A 1054 13.78 -30.12 8.26
CA VAL A 1054 12.64 -30.62 9.02
C VAL A 1054 11.39 -29.87 8.52
N PRO A 1055 10.32 -30.54 8.06
CA PRO A 1055 9.10 -29.88 7.58
C PRO A 1055 8.26 -29.22 8.70
N VAL A 1056 8.86 -28.29 9.44
CA VAL A 1056 8.31 -27.54 10.57
C VAL A 1056 8.68 -26.07 10.41
N ALA A 1057 7.72 -25.17 10.60
CA ALA A 1057 7.94 -23.72 10.45
C ALA A 1057 8.93 -23.18 11.50
N PHE A 1058 9.88 -22.34 11.07
CA PHE A 1058 10.93 -21.77 11.92
C PHE A 1058 10.41 -20.62 12.81
N MET A 1059 9.57 -20.95 13.79
CA MET A 1059 8.91 -19.97 14.66
C MET A 1059 9.84 -19.36 15.72
N ASP A 1060 9.72 -18.04 15.88
CA ASP A 1060 10.34 -17.24 16.94
C ASP A 1060 10.01 -17.78 18.34
N GLY A 1061 10.97 -18.50 18.94
CA GLY A 1061 10.85 -19.16 20.25
C GLY A 1061 11.04 -20.67 20.23
N ILE A 1062 11.21 -21.31 19.07
CA ILE A 1062 11.58 -22.73 18.98
C ILE A 1062 12.94 -22.98 19.66
N LYS A 1063 13.02 -24.12 20.36
CA LYS A 1063 14.26 -24.81 20.71
C LYS A 1063 14.17 -26.25 20.25
N VAL A 1064 15.30 -26.82 19.84
CA VAL A 1064 15.41 -28.23 19.46
C VAL A 1064 16.35 -28.93 20.42
N PHE A 1065 16.03 -30.17 20.73
CA PHE A 1065 16.86 -31.08 21.50
C PHE A 1065 17.03 -32.39 20.71
N VAL A 1066 18.26 -32.89 20.64
CA VAL A 1066 18.58 -34.20 20.07
C VAL A 1066 19.06 -35.09 21.23
N ASP A 1067 18.38 -36.21 21.45
CA ASP A 1067 18.58 -37.12 22.58
C ASP A 1067 18.61 -36.38 23.94
N GLY A 1068 17.72 -35.40 24.10
CA GLY A 1068 17.58 -34.56 25.30
C GLY A 1068 18.62 -33.43 25.45
N LYS A 1069 19.64 -33.36 24.59
CA LYS A 1069 20.65 -32.27 24.60
C LYS A 1069 20.21 -31.12 23.70
N PRO A 1070 20.37 -29.84 24.10
CA PRO A 1070 20.12 -28.71 23.20
C PRO A 1070 20.91 -28.85 21.90
N TRP A 1071 20.29 -28.49 20.78
CA TRP A 1071 20.88 -28.61 19.45
C TRP A 1071 20.80 -27.30 18.68
N ASP A 1072 21.83 -27.01 17.89
CA ASP A 1072 21.86 -25.83 17.03
C ASP A 1072 20.93 -25.99 15.83
N VAL A 1073 20.34 -24.87 15.41
CA VAL A 1073 19.27 -24.80 14.41
C VAL A 1073 19.55 -23.70 13.41
N GLN A 1074 19.24 -23.96 12.13
CA GLN A 1074 19.28 -22.98 11.06
C GLN A 1074 17.88 -22.78 10.46
N ASN A 1075 17.73 -21.71 9.68
CA ASN A 1075 16.50 -21.38 8.97
C ASN A 1075 16.70 -21.66 7.47
N PHE A 1076 16.10 -22.75 6.97
CA PHE A 1076 16.02 -23.05 5.54
C PHE A 1076 14.69 -22.53 5.03
N GLU A 1077 14.68 -21.39 4.34
CA GLU A 1077 13.47 -20.85 3.68
C GLU A 1077 12.21 -20.80 4.59
N ASN A 1078 12.33 -20.33 5.83
CA ASN A 1078 11.26 -20.30 6.85
C ASN A 1078 10.88 -21.67 7.45
N LEU A 1079 11.63 -22.73 7.14
CA LEU A 1079 11.57 -24.05 7.76
C LEU A 1079 12.80 -24.32 8.63
N LEU A 1080 12.65 -25.24 9.58
CA LEU A 1080 13.71 -25.66 10.49
C LEU A 1080 14.74 -26.55 9.77
N GLN A 1081 16.02 -26.17 9.84
CA GLN A 1081 17.15 -27.01 9.43
C GLN A 1081 17.97 -27.42 10.66
N ILE A 1082 18.42 -28.67 10.69
CA ILE A 1082 19.40 -29.19 11.66
C ILE A 1082 20.44 -30.07 10.95
N ASN A 1083 21.63 -30.17 11.52
CA ASN A 1083 22.58 -31.24 11.17
C ASN A 1083 22.26 -32.46 12.03
N LEU A 1084 21.78 -33.54 11.42
CA LEU A 1084 21.40 -34.78 12.10
C LEU A 1084 22.60 -35.76 12.11
N PRO A 1085 23.09 -36.22 13.28
CA PRO A 1085 24.20 -37.15 13.35
C PRO A 1085 23.88 -38.54 12.77
N ALA A 1086 24.95 -39.31 12.50
CA ALA A 1086 24.84 -40.71 12.10
C ALA A 1086 24.30 -41.59 13.23
N GLY A 1087 23.23 -42.34 12.96
CA GLY A 1087 22.55 -43.19 13.92
C GLY A 1087 21.04 -42.94 14.00
N THR A 1088 20.41 -43.44 15.06
CA THR A 1088 18.99 -43.21 15.38
C THR A 1088 18.88 -42.24 16.54
N HIS A 1089 18.11 -41.17 16.37
CA HIS A 1089 18.03 -40.06 17.35
C HIS A 1089 16.58 -39.62 17.59
N GLU A 1090 16.23 -39.26 18.83
CA GLU A 1090 14.96 -38.57 19.13
C GLU A 1090 15.16 -37.05 19.07
N ILE A 1091 14.41 -36.41 18.17
CA ILE A 1091 14.39 -34.96 17.94
C ILE A 1091 13.14 -34.40 18.63
N THR A 1092 13.33 -33.63 19.70
CA THR A 1092 12.26 -32.90 20.40
C THR A 1092 12.31 -31.42 20.01
N ILE A 1093 11.21 -30.90 19.48
CA ILE A 1093 11.03 -29.51 19.07
C ILE A 1093 10.00 -28.87 20.00
N SER A 1094 10.33 -27.75 20.65
CA SER A 1094 9.40 -27.09 21.58
C SER A 1094 9.48 -25.57 21.53
N LEU A 1095 8.31 -24.93 21.59
CA LEU A 1095 8.08 -23.51 21.46
C LEU A 1095 8.01 -22.82 22.83
N TYR A 1096 8.90 -21.87 23.07
CA TYR A 1096 9.01 -21.11 24.32
C TYR A 1096 8.59 -19.64 24.14
N LYS A 1097 8.09 -19.01 25.21
CA LYS A 1097 7.73 -17.59 25.21
C LYS A 1097 8.99 -16.72 25.10
N THR A 1098 9.05 -15.92 24.03
CA THR A 1098 10.15 -14.97 23.76
C THR A 1098 10.00 -13.66 24.57
N PRO A 1099 11.05 -12.83 24.70
CA PRO A 1099 11.05 -11.65 25.57
C PRO A 1099 9.86 -10.68 25.40
N VAL A 1100 9.30 -10.58 24.19
CA VAL A 1100 8.17 -9.70 23.87
C VAL A 1100 6.90 -9.99 24.71
N TYR A 1101 6.69 -11.24 25.14
CA TYR A 1101 5.55 -11.59 26.00
C TYR A 1101 5.66 -10.96 27.39
N TYR A 1102 6.86 -10.92 27.97
CA TYR A 1102 7.08 -10.31 29.29
C TYR A 1102 6.99 -8.78 29.21
N TRP A 1103 7.50 -8.15 28.14
CA TRP A 1103 7.33 -6.72 27.88
C TRP A 1103 5.85 -6.33 27.70
N GLY A 1104 5.07 -7.13 26.95
CA GLY A 1104 3.63 -6.91 26.79
C GLY A 1104 2.87 -7.01 28.12
N ALA A 1105 3.20 -8.00 28.95
CA ALA A 1105 2.63 -8.14 30.30
C ALA A 1105 2.99 -6.95 31.20
N ALA A 1106 4.26 -6.54 31.25
CA ALA A 1106 4.73 -5.39 32.03
C ALA A 1106 4.03 -4.08 31.61
N MET A 1107 3.93 -3.82 30.30
CA MET A 1107 3.22 -2.64 29.78
C MET A 1107 1.72 -2.66 30.12
N SER A 1108 1.09 -3.84 30.13
CA SER A 1108 -0.32 -4.00 30.52
C SER A 1108 -0.55 -3.68 31.99
N VAL A 1109 0.29 -4.21 32.89
CA VAL A 1109 0.22 -3.98 34.34
C VAL A 1109 0.50 -2.52 34.68
N GLY A 1110 1.53 -1.91 34.08
CA GLY A 1110 1.84 -0.49 34.24
C GLY A 1110 0.71 0.42 33.77
N SER A 1111 0.08 0.09 32.63
CA SER A 1111 -1.08 0.83 32.11
C SER A 1111 -2.30 0.73 33.02
N LEU A 1112 -2.56 -0.45 33.59
CA LEU A 1112 -3.65 -0.65 34.56
C LEU A 1112 -3.39 0.16 35.84
N GLY A 1113 -2.16 0.15 36.35
CA GLY A 1113 -1.74 0.97 37.49
C GLY A 1113 -1.94 2.47 37.24
N PHE A 1114 -1.53 2.97 36.07
CA PHE A 1114 -1.76 4.36 35.66
C PHE A 1114 -3.25 4.72 35.62
N VAL A 1115 -4.11 3.86 35.05
CA VAL A 1115 -5.57 4.08 35.03
C VAL A 1115 -6.16 4.13 36.43
N LEU A 1116 -5.72 3.24 37.34
CA LEU A 1116 -6.17 3.23 38.74
C LEU A 1116 -5.73 4.51 39.48
N VAL A 1117 -4.48 4.95 39.32
CA VAL A 1117 -3.97 6.21 39.89
C VAL A 1117 -4.75 7.42 39.35
N MET A 1118 -4.99 7.50 38.04
CA MET A 1118 -5.82 8.56 37.44
C MET A 1118 -7.23 8.57 38.02
N VAL A 1119 -7.87 7.41 38.16
CA VAL A 1119 -9.21 7.27 38.77
C VAL A 1119 -9.22 7.66 40.26
N MET A 1120 -8.14 7.37 40.99
CA MET A 1120 -7.95 7.78 42.39
C MET A 1120 -7.72 9.29 42.53
N VAL A 1121 -6.91 9.92 41.68
CA VAL A 1121 -6.73 11.39 41.68
C VAL A 1121 -8.05 12.09 41.40
N ILE A 1122 -8.83 11.60 40.43
CA ILE A 1122 -10.20 12.11 40.15
C ILE A 1122 -11.14 11.83 41.34
N HIS A 1123 -10.90 10.79 42.16
CA HIS A 1123 -11.63 10.59 43.42
C HIS A 1123 -11.29 11.65 44.46
N LEU A 1124 -10.01 11.82 44.79
CA LEU A 1124 -9.55 12.69 45.87
C LEU A 1124 -9.86 14.16 45.56
N TYR A 1125 -9.66 14.58 44.30
CA TYR A 1125 -10.07 15.90 43.84
C TYR A 1125 -11.59 16.10 43.96
N ARG A 1126 -12.41 15.13 43.54
CA ARG A 1126 -13.87 15.24 43.68
C ARG A 1126 -14.31 15.28 45.14
N ARG A 1127 -13.66 14.51 46.02
CA ARG A 1127 -13.92 14.49 47.47
C ARG A 1127 -13.63 15.88 48.07
N LYS A 1128 -12.43 16.44 47.84
CA LYS A 1128 -12.09 17.81 48.27
C LYS A 1128 -13.05 18.88 47.70
N THR A 1129 -13.48 18.78 46.43
CA THR A 1129 -14.46 19.74 45.87
C THR A 1129 -15.89 19.57 46.39
N ASN A 1130 -16.18 18.49 47.12
CA ASN A 1130 -17.45 18.31 47.82
C ASN A 1130 -17.32 18.76 49.29
N GLU A 1131 -16.21 18.44 49.96
CA GLU A 1131 -15.88 18.85 51.33
C GLU A 1131 -15.59 20.35 51.49
N ALA A 1132 -15.37 21.07 50.38
CA ALA A 1132 -15.24 22.53 50.33
C ALA A 1132 -16.46 23.22 49.69
N ALA A 1133 -17.60 22.53 49.60
CA ALA A 1133 -18.83 23.03 48.97
C ALA A 1133 -20.12 22.67 49.76
N GLY A 1134 -19.96 22.15 50.98
CA GLY A 1134 -20.97 21.99 52.01
C GLY A 1134 -20.36 22.37 53.35
#